data_AF-A0A844EGG8-F1
#
_entry.id   AF-A0A844EGG8-F1
#
_cell.length_a   1.000
_cell.length_b   1.000
_cell.length_c   1.000
_cell.angle_alpha   90.00
_cell.angle_beta   90.00
_cell.angle_gamma   90.00
#
_symmetry.space_group_name_H-M   'P 1'
#
loop_
_entity.id
_entity.type
_entity.pdbx_description
1 polymer ?
#
loop_
_entity_poly.entity_id
_entity_poly.type
_entity_poly.pdbx_seq_one_letter_code
_entity_poly.pdbx_strand_id
1 'polypeptide(L)'
;MAPASCKRDGCCAMFRVSETEGKDPSMKSVCDVLHGQTPNALYPFLWVHGVESEEELRREVQKIRESGIGGFCVEARPHKDFNGPGWFRDLALLLDEAKRTGMEMWILDDSHFPTGFADGAVKREHPELCKKFLCCKTLDYAGPMENMTAVLKYALRDPRDKILAVTLSRKTAFETIDPTTTIDLTDKVYTFEDARTGEIMLSSIGQPLPGNPKEGPCVAVDFDLPDGQWTLNVITVSYKGGEKQTEGYLNPLDSAATKVLLDTVYEPIYAHFGEEFGKTLCGFFSDEPRLGNIHGAEDAAIGHNSAMNLPWRDGMENLLAGKLAGTALTDRAAGNIRALLPLLFLHSSDESAHVAQYTYMDLVSQLYSDNFDGVLAAWCHAHHCEHIGHTIEDNNATARLGYGAGHFYRAMAHQDMSGIDVVIQQLLPGMDEGMFKGMHSPGWDGEFFTYMLGKLGASLAHLDPAKKGRAMCELFGAYGWGEGNRLCKWLSDYMLVRGINQFVPHAFNAAPFPDPDCPPHFYAHGHNPQYPEFRQVANYLNRMSAVLSGTHVAPVALLYQAEAEWSGEFMLTQKPAARLARNGIDYELVPCEVLKADTAKDGALHLNGMQFRALVIPYAEALPVALLENVQRYLDAGVKVYFVGGLPIRCCEGGPAPVLEHAVVTTLDALVETLTADSIPALHLSAAAPYLRYYHARQADGDVYFFTNEGTQPLCTTVTGAKPGAAFVYDAFANVVTAAPDAFALTLAPYESRCILVPDDPTALQVQAVAALPAGVPADCIHLTACTVSLADADTGCAEYGAPLPLEKLVSLHRLPGCIAFAGRARYAFRFTLNEAQAARPAVLALTAQEGAIVRVNGSDCGVRICPPYRYAISGSLHTGENLLEIEVNTTLGRRMNDFLGQYMPTEPQGLKSEVTIQLF
;
A
#
# COMPACT_ATOMS: atom_id res chain seq x y z
N MET A 1 51.64 57.85 -6.08
CA MET A 1 51.05 57.15 -4.92
C MET A 1 49.70 57.78 -4.64
N ALA A 2 48.55 57.12 -4.60
CA ALA A 2 48.06 55.85 -5.13
C ALA A 2 46.52 56.04 -5.16
N PRO A 3 45.81 55.66 -6.23
CA PRO A 3 44.40 56.04 -6.41
C PRO A 3 43.43 54.98 -5.87
N ALA A 4 42.21 55.46 -5.65
CA ALA A 4 41.03 54.72 -5.23
C ALA A 4 40.58 53.62 -6.21
N SER A 5 39.94 52.57 -5.69
CA SER A 5 39.03 51.72 -6.47
C SER A 5 37.81 51.25 -5.66
N CYS A 6 36.65 51.67 -6.18
CA CYS A 6 35.38 50.95 -6.30
C CYS A 6 34.94 49.96 -5.19
N LYS A 7 33.94 50.36 -4.39
CA LYS A 7 32.99 49.42 -3.79
C LYS A 7 31.74 49.38 -4.67
N ARG A 8 31.53 48.26 -5.35
CA ARG A 8 30.28 47.87 -6.00
C ARG A 8 29.81 46.55 -5.40
N ASP A 9 28.51 46.52 -5.19
CA ASP A 9 27.60 45.38 -5.23
C ASP A 9 27.57 44.40 -4.05
N GLY A 10 26.33 44.23 -3.57
CA GLY A 10 25.94 43.30 -2.54
C GLY A 10 26.06 41.86 -3.04
N CYS A 11 26.44 41.00 -2.11
CA CYS A 11 26.42 39.56 -2.28
C CYS A 11 26.13 39.00 -0.89
N CYS A 12 24.96 38.38 -0.72
CA CYS A 12 24.69 37.52 0.42
C CYS A 12 25.76 36.42 0.44
N ALA A 13 26.51 36.35 1.53
CA ALA A 13 27.51 35.30 1.76
C ALA A 13 26.90 34.15 2.57
N MET A 14 27.33 32.91 2.31
CA MET A 14 27.81 31.89 3.29
C MET A 14 28.05 30.50 2.61
N PHE A 15 28.48 29.47 3.35
CA PHE A 15 29.81 28.80 3.38
C PHE A 15 29.68 27.24 3.38
N ARG A 16 30.78 26.48 3.24
CA ARG A 16 30.89 25.00 3.43
C ARG A 16 31.49 24.63 4.80
N VAL A 17 31.14 23.45 5.32
CA VAL A 17 31.41 22.96 6.69
C VAL A 17 32.89 22.81 7.04
N SER A 18 33.29 23.48 8.12
CA SER A 18 34.43 23.10 8.97
C SER A 18 33.95 22.23 10.12
N GLU A 19 34.72 21.22 10.51
CA GLU A 19 34.52 20.51 11.79
C GLU A 19 34.45 21.54 12.92
N THR A 20 33.28 21.70 13.54
CA THR A 20 33.17 22.40 14.82
C THR A 20 33.08 21.37 15.92
N GLU A 21 34.15 21.24 16.69
CA GLU A 21 34.13 20.53 17.97
C GLU A 21 33.06 21.16 18.89
N GLY A 22 32.02 20.38 19.24
CA GLY A 22 31.28 20.59 20.50
C GLY A 22 29.87 21.16 20.48
N LYS A 23 29.14 21.20 19.36
CA LYS A 23 27.67 21.43 19.35
C LYS A 23 26.96 20.41 18.46
N ASP A 24 25.87 19.83 18.94
CA ASP A 24 25.00 18.96 18.12
C ASP A 24 24.39 19.78 16.96
N PRO A 25 24.40 19.25 15.72
CA PRO A 25 23.81 19.94 14.56
C PRO A 25 22.28 20.02 14.68
N SER A 26 21.68 21.09 14.16
CA SER A 26 20.22 21.19 13.94
C SER A 26 19.84 20.47 12.64
N MET A 27 18.70 19.80 12.64
CA MET A 27 18.18 18.89 11.63
C MET A 27 19.13 17.70 11.42
N LYS A 28 19.42 16.96 12.49
CA LYS A 28 20.42 15.87 12.48
C LYS A 28 20.26 14.92 11.29
N SER A 29 19.06 14.44 10.97
CA SER A 29 18.88 13.48 9.86
C SER A 29 19.24 14.10 8.51
N VAL A 30 18.92 15.38 8.29
CA VAL A 30 19.33 16.13 7.10
C VAL A 30 20.86 16.24 7.07
N CYS A 31 21.49 16.59 8.18
CA CYS A 31 22.94 16.67 8.27
C CYS A 31 23.62 15.31 7.99
N ASP A 32 23.14 14.22 8.57
CA ASP A 32 23.68 12.88 8.33
C ASP A 32 23.63 12.54 6.84
N VAL A 33 22.48 12.77 6.20
CA VAL A 33 22.28 12.57 4.76
C VAL A 33 23.23 13.43 3.92
N LEU A 34 23.43 14.70 4.27
CA LEU A 34 24.38 15.60 3.58
C LEU A 34 25.84 15.13 3.72
N HIS A 35 26.20 14.48 4.83
CA HIS A 35 27.52 13.90 5.07
C HIS A 35 27.67 12.47 4.50
N GLY A 36 26.69 11.99 3.73
CA GLY A 36 26.72 10.66 3.11
C GLY A 36 26.37 9.52 4.06
N GLN A 37 25.88 9.81 5.27
CA GLN A 37 25.39 8.84 6.24
C GLN A 37 23.89 8.64 6.04
N THR A 38 23.50 8.18 4.84
CA THR A 38 22.10 7.92 4.50
C THR A 38 21.72 6.49 4.89
N PRO A 39 20.71 6.28 5.77
CA PRO A 39 20.17 4.96 6.05
C PRO A 39 19.60 4.27 4.80
N ASN A 40 19.59 2.93 4.80
CA ASN A 40 18.87 2.17 3.79
C ASN A 40 17.36 2.18 4.11
N ALA A 41 16.54 2.30 3.07
CA ALA A 41 15.10 2.25 3.13
C ALA A 41 14.50 1.29 2.09
N LEU A 42 15.33 0.63 1.25
CA LEU A 42 14.87 -0.21 0.16
C LEU A 42 15.34 -1.66 0.34
N TYR A 43 14.41 -2.61 0.13
CA TYR A 43 14.64 -4.05 0.20
C TYR A 43 13.90 -4.73 -0.98
N PRO A 44 14.37 -4.54 -2.23
CA PRO A 44 13.69 -5.10 -3.40
C PRO A 44 13.59 -6.62 -3.33
N PHE A 45 12.54 -7.17 -3.93
CA PHE A 45 12.48 -8.60 -4.16
C PHE A 45 13.60 -9.03 -5.10
N LEU A 46 14.24 -10.14 -4.76
CA LEU A 46 15.18 -10.89 -5.58
C LEU A 46 14.62 -12.29 -5.81
N TRP A 47 14.11 -12.52 -7.01
CA TRP A 47 13.51 -13.79 -7.41
C TRP A 47 14.55 -14.84 -7.78
N VAL A 48 14.40 -16.05 -7.23
CA VAL A 48 15.35 -17.15 -7.41
C VAL A 48 14.65 -18.49 -7.67
N HIS A 49 14.95 -19.16 -8.77
CA HIS A 49 14.16 -20.31 -9.25
C HIS A 49 14.86 -21.66 -9.02
N GLY A 50 16.13 -21.64 -8.58
CA GLY A 50 16.95 -22.83 -8.33
C GLY A 50 17.61 -23.40 -9.58
N VAL A 51 17.69 -22.61 -10.65
CA VAL A 51 18.35 -22.97 -11.92
C VAL A 51 19.56 -22.10 -12.24
N GLU A 52 19.72 -21.01 -11.50
CA GLU A 52 20.72 -19.99 -11.69
C GLU A 52 22.11 -20.46 -11.23
N SER A 53 23.15 -19.90 -11.83
CA SER A 53 24.52 -20.16 -11.39
C SER A 53 24.89 -19.28 -10.20
N GLU A 54 25.93 -19.66 -9.45
CA GLU A 54 26.49 -18.81 -8.40
C GLU A 54 26.87 -17.41 -8.91
N GLU A 55 27.47 -17.36 -10.10
CA GLU A 55 27.87 -16.12 -10.76
C GLU A 55 26.68 -15.20 -11.04
N GLU A 56 25.54 -15.77 -11.41
CA GLU A 56 24.31 -15.03 -11.67
C GLU A 56 23.72 -14.46 -10.38
N LEU A 57 23.54 -15.30 -9.36
CA LEU A 57 22.98 -14.90 -8.08
C LEU A 57 23.80 -13.76 -7.44
N ARG A 58 25.13 -13.90 -7.44
CA ARG A 58 26.02 -12.84 -6.94
C ARG A 58 25.96 -11.58 -7.81
N ARG A 59 25.79 -11.73 -9.12
CA ARG A 59 25.66 -10.58 -10.03
C ARG A 59 24.39 -9.79 -9.74
N GLU A 60 23.25 -10.44 -9.54
CA GLU A 60 22.00 -9.74 -9.21
C GLU A 60 22.12 -8.93 -7.91
N VAL A 61 22.71 -9.50 -6.84
CA VAL A 61 22.98 -8.76 -5.60
C VAL A 61 23.90 -7.55 -5.85
N GLN A 62 24.93 -7.70 -6.70
CA GLN A 62 25.79 -6.59 -7.10
C GLN A 62 25.02 -5.51 -7.86
N LYS A 63 24.06 -5.88 -8.72
CA LYS A 63 23.20 -4.93 -9.44
C LYS A 63 22.24 -4.17 -8.51
N ILE A 64 21.70 -4.84 -7.48
CA ILE A 64 20.97 -4.17 -6.41
C ILE A 64 21.86 -3.13 -5.73
N ARG A 65 23.08 -3.51 -5.33
CA ARG A 65 24.04 -2.61 -4.69
C ARG A 65 24.47 -1.43 -5.56
N GLU A 66 24.76 -1.67 -6.84
CA GLU A 66 25.11 -0.63 -7.82
C GLU A 66 24.02 0.44 -7.92
N SER A 67 22.75 0.04 -7.72
CA SER A 67 21.60 0.95 -7.67
C SER A 67 21.55 1.82 -6.40
N GLY A 68 22.45 1.62 -5.43
CA GLY A 68 22.47 2.40 -4.18
C GLY A 68 21.53 1.85 -3.11
N ILE A 69 21.13 0.59 -3.24
CA ILE A 69 20.29 -0.13 -2.32
C ILE A 69 21.16 -0.95 -1.36
N GLY A 70 20.82 -0.94 -0.07
CA GLY A 70 21.59 -1.56 1.01
C GLY A 70 21.01 -2.89 1.52
N GLY A 71 19.90 -3.38 0.98
CA GLY A 71 19.36 -4.69 1.33
C GLY A 71 18.50 -5.30 0.24
N PHE A 72 17.98 -6.52 0.44
CA PHE A 72 17.06 -7.19 -0.48
C PHE A 72 16.22 -8.26 0.25
N CYS A 73 15.10 -8.65 -0.35
CA CYS A 73 14.24 -9.73 0.13
C CYS A 73 14.26 -10.90 -0.87
N VAL A 74 14.72 -12.08 -0.46
CA VAL A 74 14.78 -13.26 -1.34
C VAL A 74 13.42 -13.91 -1.43
N GLU A 75 12.94 -14.16 -2.64
CA GLU A 75 11.67 -14.85 -2.92
C GLU A 75 11.90 -16.04 -3.85
N ALA A 76 11.32 -17.20 -3.48
CA ALA A 76 11.52 -18.46 -4.20
C ALA A 76 10.86 -18.51 -5.60
N ARG A 77 9.80 -17.75 -5.88
CA ARG A 77 9.13 -17.60 -7.19
C ARG A 77 9.09 -18.78 -8.21
N PRO A 78 8.38 -19.88 -7.94
CA PRO A 78 8.73 -20.88 -6.94
C PRO A 78 10.04 -21.63 -7.28
N HIS A 79 10.80 -21.93 -6.24
CA HIS A 79 12.15 -22.48 -6.36
C HIS A 79 12.06 -23.99 -6.51
N LYS A 80 12.72 -24.57 -7.51
CA LYS A 80 12.53 -25.99 -7.90
C LYS A 80 12.88 -27.02 -6.81
N ASP A 81 13.73 -26.63 -5.87
CA ASP A 81 14.19 -27.44 -4.74
C ASP A 81 14.01 -26.69 -3.42
N PHE A 82 12.89 -25.97 -3.27
CA PHE A 82 12.54 -25.27 -2.01
C PHE A 82 12.61 -26.25 -0.83
N ASN A 83 13.14 -25.79 0.31
CA ASN A 83 13.49 -26.62 1.48
C ASN A 83 14.46 -27.78 1.21
N GLY A 84 15.00 -27.92 0.00
CA GLY A 84 16.02 -28.90 -0.37
C GLY A 84 17.43 -28.31 -0.34
N PRO A 85 18.46 -29.15 -0.59
CA PRO A 85 19.86 -28.71 -0.60
C PRO A 85 20.16 -27.58 -1.58
N GLY A 86 19.45 -27.49 -2.71
CA GLY A 86 19.58 -26.41 -3.69
C GLY A 86 19.12 -25.07 -3.13
N TRP A 87 18.00 -25.04 -2.42
CA TRP A 87 17.50 -23.82 -1.78
C TRP A 87 18.47 -23.29 -0.73
N PHE A 88 18.96 -24.17 0.15
CA PHE A 88 19.93 -23.76 1.17
C PHE A 88 21.28 -23.37 0.57
N ARG A 89 21.70 -23.96 -0.56
CA ARG A 89 22.87 -23.50 -1.31
C ARG A 89 22.67 -22.05 -1.77
N ASP A 90 21.54 -21.75 -2.40
CA ASP A 90 21.30 -20.42 -2.97
C ASP A 90 21.17 -19.35 -1.88
N LEU A 91 20.45 -19.65 -0.79
CA LEU A 91 20.43 -18.77 0.39
C LEU A 91 21.83 -18.54 0.96
N ALA A 92 22.67 -19.57 1.06
CA ALA A 92 24.04 -19.42 1.57
C ALA A 92 24.90 -18.52 0.67
N LEU A 93 24.76 -18.63 -0.65
CA LEU A 93 25.48 -17.79 -1.62
C LEU A 93 25.04 -16.32 -1.54
N LEU A 94 23.73 -16.08 -1.44
CA LEU A 94 23.17 -14.73 -1.30
C LEU A 94 23.55 -14.10 0.04
N LEU A 95 23.48 -14.85 1.12
CA LEU A 95 23.86 -14.41 2.47
C LEU A 95 25.37 -14.10 2.54
N ASP A 96 26.22 -14.94 1.94
CA ASP A 96 27.66 -14.67 1.83
C ASP A 96 27.95 -13.38 1.06
N GLU A 97 27.26 -13.15 -0.06
CA GLU A 97 27.40 -11.93 -0.85
C GLU A 97 26.89 -10.70 -0.08
N ALA A 98 25.76 -10.80 0.63
CA ALA A 98 25.25 -9.76 1.51
C ALA A 98 26.27 -9.38 2.58
N LYS A 99 26.86 -10.37 3.27
CA LYS A 99 27.94 -10.16 4.26
C LYS A 99 29.16 -9.47 3.67
N ARG A 100 29.62 -9.93 2.51
CA ARG A 100 30.79 -9.37 1.81
C ARG A 100 30.57 -7.90 1.42
N THR A 101 29.33 -7.53 1.17
CA THR A 101 28.96 -6.20 0.69
C THR A 101 28.40 -5.28 1.77
N GLY A 102 28.13 -5.81 2.97
CA GLY A 102 27.51 -5.09 4.08
C GLY A 102 26.03 -4.81 3.86
N MET A 103 25.36 -5.65 3.06
CA MET A 103 23.93 -5.55 2.79
C MET A 103 23.11 -6.38 3.77
N GLU A 104 21.87 -5.97 3.96
CA GLU A 104 20.86 -6.68 4.75
C GLU A 104 20.04 -7.61 3.85
N MET A 105 19.58 -8.74 4.40
CA MET A 105 18.82 -9.76 3.69
C MET A 105 17.56 -10.14 4.47
N TRP A 106 16.45 -10.24 3.75
CA TRP A 106 15.18 -10.81 4.21
C TRP A 106 14.81 -12.03 3.36
N ILE A 107 13.87 -12.83 3.85
CA ILE A 107 13.36 -14.01 3.13
C ILE A 107 11.83 -13.96 3.12
N LEU A 108 11.22 -14.12 1.95
CA LEU A 108 9.79 -14.40 1.85
C LEU A 108 9.51 -15.79 2.42
N ASP A 109 8.54 -15.87 3.32
CA ASP A 109 8.42 -16.93 4.31
C ASP A 109 7.66 -18.19 3.87
N ASP A 110 7.52 -18.43 2.57
CA ASP A 110 6.85 -19.61 2.02
C ASP A 110 7.37 -19.94 0.61
N SER A 111 7.02 -21.13 0.11
CA SER A 111 7.42 -21.57 -1.23
C SER A 111 6.56 -20.99 -2.35
N HIS A 112 5.41 -20.40 -1.99
CA HIS A 112 4.43 -19.83 -2.89
C HIS A 112 3.86 -18.54 -2.30
N PHE A 113 3.45 -17.65 -3.19
CA PHE A 113 2.52 -16.58 -2.88
C PHE A 113 1.07 -17.09 -3.01
N PRO A 114 0.14 -16.69 -2.12
CA PRO A 114 0.39 -15.96 -0.86
C PRO A 114 1.00 -16.84 0.24
N THR A 115 1.43 -16.24 1.34
CA THR A 115 1.89 -16.95 2.54
C THR A 115 0.75 -17.80 3.15
N GLY A 116 1.12 -19.00 3.64
CA GLY A 116 0.23 -19.92 4.35
C GLY A 116 0.04 -21.26 3.64
N PHE A 117 0.77 -21.50 2.56
CA PHE A 117 0.86 -22.78 1.88
C PHE A 117 1.72 -23.78 2.68
N ALA A 118 2.72 -23.27 3.41
CA ALA A 118 3.70 -24.03 4.20
C ALA A 118 4.33 -25.17 3.39
N ASP A 119 4.78 -24.85 2.18
CA ASP A 119 5.33 -25.83 1.22
C ASP A 119 4.45 -27.08 1.01
N GLY A 120 3.13 -26.89 1.12
CA GLY A 120 2.11 -27.92 1.01
C GLY A 120 2.03 -28.89 2.19
N ALA A 121 2.83 -28.70 3.25
CA ALA A 121 2.87 -29.58 4.41
C ALA A 121 1.52 -29.66 5.12
N VAL A 122 0.80 -28.55 5.23
CA VAL A 122 -0.53 -28.51 5.87
C VAL A 122 -1.50 -29.47 5.16
N LYS A 123 -1.64 -29.36 3.84
CA LYS A 123 -2.51 -30.24 3.06
C LYS A 123 -2.08 -31.71 3.12
N ARG A 124 -0.77 -31.97 3.10
CA ARG A 124 -0.19 -33.31 2.97
C ARG A 124 -0.20 -34.07 4.29
N GLU A 125 0.11 -33.40 5.39
CA GLU A 125 0.43 -34.01 6.69
C GLU A 125 -0.58 -33.64 7.78
N HIS A 126 -1.20 -32.46 7.69
CA HIS A 126 -2.15 -31.92 8.68
C HIS A 126 -3.47 -31.44 8.05
N PRO A 127 -4.18 -32.27 7.26
CA PRO A 127 -5.37 -31.83 6.53
C PRO A 127 -6.52 -31.32 7.41
N GLU A 128 -6.49 -31.62 8.72
CA GLU A 128 -7.41 -31.10 9.74
C GLU A 128 -7.16 -29.63 10.13
N LEU A 129 -5.96 -29.11 9.84
CA LEU A 129 -5.52 -27.73 10.08
C LEU A 129 -5.70 -26.82 8.86
N CYS A 130 -6.16 -27.38 7.73
CA CYS A 130 -6.58 -26.59 6.58
C CYS A 130 -7.73 -25.64 6.94
N LYS A 131 -7.88 -24.56 6.17
CA LYS A 131 -9.02 -23.63 6.26
C LYS A 131 -10.36 -24.37 6.34
N LYS A 132 -11.18 -23.96 7.31
CA LYS A 132 -12.56 -24.42 7.51
C LYS A 132 -13.50 -23.24 7.31
N PHE A 133 -14.69 -23.52 6.81
CA PHE A 133 -15.71 -22.53 6.55
C PHE A 133 -17.04 -22.96 7.15
N LEU A 134 -17.71 -22.02 7.82
CA LEU A 134 -19.12 -22.13 8.18
C LEU A 134 -19.95 -21.83 6.92
N CYS A 135 -20.92 -22.68 6.64
CA CYS A 135 -21.81 -22.59 5.50
C CYS A 135 -23.25 -22.59 5.97
N CYS A 136 -24.11 -21.82 5.31
CA CYS A 136 -25.55 -21.83 5.54
C CYS A 136 -26.27 -22.33 4.29
N LYS A 137 -27.17 -23.30 4.46
CA LYS A 137 -28.15 -23.70 3.44
C LYS A 137 -29.56 -23.47 3.99
N THR A 138 -30.33 -22.64 3.30
CA THR A 138 -31.72 -22.35 3.66
C THR A 138 -32.71 -23.13 2.80
N LEU A 139 -33.83 -23.51 3.41
CA LEU A 139 -34.97 -24.18 2.77
C LEU A 139 -36.26 -23.53 3.29
N ASP A 140 -37.11 -23.04 2.40
CA ASP A 140 -38.34 -22.33 2.77
C ASP A 140 -39.57 -23.22 2.68
N TYR A 141 -40.43 -23.12 3.69
CA TYR A 141 -41.65 -23.92 3.81
C TYR A 141 -42.84 -23.06 4.29
N ALA A 142 -44.05 -23.49 3.94
CA ALA A 142 -45.30 -22.93 4.45
C ALA A 142 -46.05 -23.99 5.23
N GLY A 143 -46.39 -23.69 6.49
CA GLY A 143 -47.15 -24.58 7.37
C GLY A 143 -48.62 -24.20 7.50
N PRO A 144 -49.38 -24.88 8.38
CA PRO A 144 -48.91 -25.92 9.30
C PRO A 144 -48.79 -27.31 8.63
N MET A 145 -47.87 -28.14 9.12
CA MET A 145 -47.72 -29.56 8.72
C MET A 145 -47.16 -30.39 9.88
N GLU A 146 -47.82 -31.50 10.24
CA GLU A 146 -47.34 -32.42 11.28
C GLU A 146 -46.35 -33.45 10.70
N ASN A 147 -45.34 -33.82 11.48
CA ASN A 147 -44.32 -34.84 11.15
C ASN A 147 -43.69 -34.64 9.76
N MET A 148 -43.34 -33.39 9.44
CA MET A 148 -42.66 -33.06 8.19
C MET A 148 -41.20 -33.53 8.25
N THR A 149 -40.75 -34.17 7.17
CA THR A 149 -39.33 -34.51 6.96
C THR A 149 -38.69 -33.53 5.98
N ALA A 150 -37.53 -32.97 6.35
CA ALA A 150 -36.68 -32.21 5.43
C ALA A 150 -35.38 -32.96 5.14
N VAL A 151 -35.03 -33.09 3.87
CA VAL A 151 -33.78 -33.74 3.42
C VAL A 151 -32.62 -32.74 3.46
N LEU A 152 -31.59 -33.07 4.23
CA LEU A 152 -30.43 -32.21 4.48
C LEU A 152 -29.18 -32.62 3.67
N LYS A 153 -29.20 -33.78 3.00
CA LYS A 153 -28.06 -34.34 2.24
C LYS A 153 -27.37 -33.32 1.31
N TYR A 154 -28.13 -32.42 0.70
CA TYR A 154 -27.63 -31.41 -0.25
C TYR A 154 -26.98 -30.19 0.39
N ALA A 155 -27.03 -30.05 1.72
CA ALA A 155 -26.22 -29.07 2.45
C ALA A 155 -24.76 -29.53 2.61
N LEU A 156 -24.47 -30.83 2.42
CA LEU A 156 -23.14 -31.42 2.60
C LEU A 156 -22.36 -31.46 1.27
N ARG A 157 -21.34 -30.60 1.15
CA ARG A 157 -20.48 -30.36 -0.01
C ARG A 157 -19.19 -31.17 0.01
N ASP A 158 -18.76 -31.68 1.16
CA ASP A 158 -17.64 -32.62 1.33
C ASP A 158 -18.05 -33.81 2.23
N PRO A 159 -17.49 -35.02 2.03
CA PRO A 159 -17.73 -36.14 2.97
C PRO A 159 -17.28 -35.87 4.41
N ARG A 160 -16.37 -34.90 4.62
CA ARG A 160 -15.90 -34.47 5.94
C ARG A 160 -16.79 -33.41 6.60
N ASP A 161 -17.82 -32.92 5.90
CA ASP A 161 -18.68 -31.86 6.42
C ASP A 161 -19.41 -32.31 7.68
N LYS A 162 -19.52 -31.40 8.64
CA LYS A 162 -20.25 -31.62 9.89
C LYS A 162 -21.44 -30.70 9.97
N ILE A 163 -22.61 -31.22 10.31
CA ILE A 163 -23.78 -30.40 10.65
C ILE A 163 -23.55 -29.85 12.05
N LEU A 164 -23.46 -28.53 12.15
CA LEU A 164 -23.27 -27.82 13.42
C LEU A 164 -24.62 -27.42 14.05
N ALA A 165 -25.55 -26.97 13.22
CA ALA A 165 -26.90 -26.63 13.65
C ALA A 165 -27.92 -26.89 12.56
N VAL A 166 -29.13 -27.29 12.96
CA VAL A 166 -30.33 -27.28 12.11
C VAL A 166 -31.39 -26.50 12.86
N THR A 167 -31.80 -25.35 12.33
CA THR A 167 -32.73 -24.45 13.01
C THR A 167 -33.91 -24.11 12.13
N LEU A 168 -35.07 -23.89 12.74
CA LEU A 168 -36.28 -23.44 12.05
C LEU A 168 -36.67 -22.06 12.59
N SER A 169 -36.75 -21.06 11.72
CA SER A 169 -37.09 -19.68 12.10
C SER A 169 -38.22 -19.13 11.24
N ARG A 170 -39.08 -18.28 11.82
CA ARG A 170 -40.17 -17.66 11.07
C ARG A 170 -39.59 -16.70 10.04
N LYS A 171 -40.04 -16.83 8.80
CA LYS A 171 -39.62 -15.98 7.69
C LYS A 171 -40.47 -14.71 7.65
N THR A 172 -39.83 -13.56 7.63
CA THR A 172 -40.50 -12.25 7.58
C THR A 172 -40.35 -11.56 6.23
N ALA A 173 -39.23 -11.78 5.54
CA ALA A 173 -38.98 -11.35 4.16
C ALA A 173 -37.99 -12.29 3.46
N PHE A 174 -37.56 -11.96 2.24
CA PHE A 174 -36.46 -12.69 1.58
C PHE A 174 -35.20 -12.58 2.44
N GLU A 175 -34.59 -13.74 2.77
CA GLU A 175 -33.38 -13.84 3.61
C GLU A 175 -33.45 -13.10 4.97
N THR A 176 -34.67 -12.89 5.48
CA THR A 176 -34.92 -12.22 6.76
C THR A 176 -35.76 -13.10 7.66
N ILE A 177 -35.29 -13.30 8.89
CA ILE A 177 -35.94 -14.15 9.91
C ILE A 177 -36.39 -13.34 11.13
N ASP A 178 -37.41 -13.83 11.84
CA ASP A 178 -37.69 -13.40 13.22
C ASP A 178 -36.86 -14.27 14.18
N PRO A 179 -35.80 -13.71 14.78
CA PRO A 179 -34.84 -14.48 15.55
C PRO A 179 -35.39 -14.93 16.91
N THR A 180 -36.51 -14.36 17.37
CA THR A 180 -37.17 -14.75 18.62
C THR A 180 -37.96 -16.05 18.49
N THR A 181 -38.22 -16.49 17.26
CA THR A 181 -39.00 -17.69 16.93
C THR A 181 -38.14 -18.91 16.61
N THR A 182 -36.81 -18.78 16.69
CA THR A 182 -35.89 -19.84 16.26
C THR A 182 -35.97 -21.08 17.14
N ILE A 183 -36.24 -22.22 16.53
CA ILE A 183 -36.27 -23.55 17.15
C ILE A 183 -35.04 -24.32 16.71
N ASP A 184 -34.30 -24.90 17.66
CA ASP A 184 -33.19 -25.80 17.39
C ASP A 184 -33.69 -27.24 17.21
N LEU A 185 -33.41 -27.81 16.03
CA LEU A 185 -33.77 -29.16 15.62
C LEU A 185 -32.55 -30.07 15.45
N THR A 186 -31.36 -29.61 15.83
CA THR A 186 -30.08 -30.30 15.58
C THR A 186 -30.08 -31.72 16.11
N ASP A 187 -30.60 -31.93 17.32
CA ASP A 187 -30.61 -33.25 17.96
C ASP A 187 -31.69 -34.21 17.40
N LYS A 188 -32.52 -33.74 16.45
CA LYS A 188 -33.50 -34.53 15.70
C LYS A 188 -32.99 -35.01 14.34
N VAL A 189 -31.75 -34.66 13.96
CA VAL A 189 -31.16 -35.07 12.70
C VAL A 189 -30.82 -36.57 12.74
N TYR A 190 -31.20 -37.30 11.70
CA TYR A 190 -30.94 -38.73 11.57
C TYR A 190 -30.47 -39.10 10.16
N THR A 191 -29.89 -40.28 10.03
CA THR A 191 -29.43 -40.84 8.76
C THR A 191 -30.23 -42.08 8.37
N PHE A 192 -30.43 -42.28 7.07
CA PHE A 192 -31.13 -43.44 6.53
C PHE A 192 -30.55 -43.85 5.17
N GLU A 193 -30.78 -45.09 4.74
CA GLU A 193 -30.28 -45.60 3.46
C GLU A 193 -31.02 -44.97 2.28
N ASP A 194 -30.27 -44.52 1.27
CA ASP A 194 -30.82 -44.06 0.01
C ASP A 194 -31.20 -45.26 -0.86
N ALA A 195 -32.46 -45.34 -1.30
CA ALA A 195 -32.94 -46.43 -2.17
C ALA A 195 -32.29 -46.41 -3.57
N ARG A 196 -31.56 -45.34 -3.93
CA ARG A 196 -30.92 -45.16 -5.24
C ARG A 196 -29.40 -45.29 -5.12
N THR A 197 -28.89 -46.50 -5.18
CA THR A 197 -27.45 -46.76 -5.31
C THR A 197 -27.06 -46.84 -6.79
N GLY A 198 -26.27 -45.89 -7.31
CA GLY A 198 -25.49 -46.08 -8.53
C GLY A 198 -26.00 -45.46 -9.86
N GLU A 199 -27.14 -44.77 -9.88
CA GLU A 199 -27.61 -44.09 -11.11
C GLU A 199 -27.29 -42.59 -11.12
N ILE A 200 -26.56 -42.14 -12.15
CA ILE A 200 -26.30 -40.71 -12.42
C ILE A 200 -27.60 -40.07 -12.92
N MET A 201 -28.15 -39.14 -12.16
CA MET A 201 -29.32 -38.39 -12.58
C MET A 201 -28.89 -37.34 -13.60
N LEU A 202 -29.45 -37.38 -14.79
CA LEU A 202 -29.23 -36.37 -15.82
C LEU A 202 -30.40 -35.38 -15.81
N SER A 203 -30.08 -34.09 -15.92
CA SER A 203 -31.02 -33.03 -16.27
C SER A 203 -31.69 -33.32 -17.62
N SER A 204 -32.75 -32.58 -17.92
CA SER A 204 -33.44 -32.62 -19.22
C SER A 204 -32.55 -32.30 -20.43
N ILE A 205 -31.33 -31.78 -20.20
CA ILE A 205 -30.32 -31.49 -21.23
C ILE A 205 -29.11 -32.46 -21.19
N GLY A 206 -29.21 -33.59 -20.47
CA GLY A 206 -28.18 -34.63 -20.43
C GLY A 206 -26.97 -34.31 -19.55
N GLN A 207 -27.02 -33.24 -18.75
CA GLN A 207 -25.98 -32.91 -17.77
C GLN A 207 -26.28 -33.58 -16.42
N PRO A 208 -25.29 -34.14 -15.70
CA PRO A 208 -25.50 -34.62 -14.33
C PRO A 208 -26.18 -33.55 -13.47
N LEU A 209 -27.23 -33.91 -12.74
CA LEU A 209 -27.87 -33.01 -11.79
C LEU A 209 -26.86 -32.65 -10.68
N PRO A 210 -26.85 -31.38 -10.23
CA PRO A 210 -26.09 -30.99 -9.05
C PRO A 210 -26.48 -31.88 -7.86
N GLY A 211 -25.49 -32.44 -7.15
CA GLY A 211 -25.76 -33.35 -6.04
C GLY A 211 -26.07 -34.79 -6.45
N ASN A 212 -25.57 -35.23 -7.62
CA ASN A 212 -25.43 -36.65 -7.97
C ASN A 212 -24.98 -37.45 -6.73
N PRO A 213 -25.61 -38.59 -6.41
CA PRO A 213 -25.48 -39.22 -5.10
C PRO A 213 -24.00 -39.45 -4.79
N LYS A 214 -23.48 -38.68 -3.83
CA LYS A 214 -22.29 -39.12 -3.11
C LYS A 214 -22.66 -40.46 -2.49
N GLU A 215 -21.84 -41.47 -2.72
CA GLU A 215 -21.92 -42.72 -1.96
C GLU A 215 -22.04 -42.36 -0.48
N GLY A 216 -23.13 -42.79 0.16
CA GLY A 216 -23.39 -42.49 1.56
C GLY A 216 -24.86 -42.37 1.94
N PRO A 217 -25.17 -42.50 3.25
CA PRO A 217 -26.53 -42.42 3.76
C PRO A 217 -27.14 -41.03 3.54
N CYS A 218 -28.46 -40.98 3.32
CA CYS A 218 -29.22 -39.74 3.33
C CYS A 218 -29.27 -39.16 4.75
N VAL A 219 -29.31 -37.84 4.85
CA VAL A 219 -29.44 -37.10 6.12
C VAL A 219 -30.75 -36.33 6.08
N ALA A 220 -31.55 -36.39 7.14
CA ALA A 220 -32.83 -35.70 7.26
C ALA A 220 -33.13 -35.27 8.70
N VAL A 221 -34.18 -34.47 8.85
CA VAL A 221 -34.73 -34.04 10.15
C VAL A 221 -36.25 -34.09 10.10
N ASP A 222 -36.85 -34.59 11.18
CA ASP A 222 -38.30 -34.65 11.35
C ASP A 222 -38.77 -33.60 12.39
N PHE A 223 -39.82 -32.86 12.05
CA PHE A 223 -40.38 -31.83 12.93
C PHE A 223 -41.82 -31.46 12.54
N ASP A 224 -42.55 -30.89 13.49
CA ASP A 224 -43.83 -30.24 13.21
C ASP A 224 -43.57 -28.82 12.71
N LEU A 225 -44.07 -28.50 11.52
CA LEU A 225 -44.01 -27.18 10.94
C LEU A 225 -45.21 -26.35 11.43
N PRO A 226 -45.00 -25.27 12.21
CA PRO A 226 -46.11 -24.45 12.69
C PRO A 226 -46.79 -23.64 11.57
N ASP A 227 -47.95 -23.04 11.86
CA ASP A 227 -48.62 -22.14 10.92
C ASP A 227 -47.71 -20.96 10.49
N GLY A 228 -47.80 -20.56 9.22
CA GLY A 228 -47.04 -19.44 8.64
C GLY A 228 -45.88 -19.86 7.71
N GLN A 229 -45.03 -18.88 7.39
CA GLN A 229 -43.84 -19.08 6.55
C GLN A 229 -42.60 -19.26 7.41
N TRP A 230 -41.81 -20.27 7.10
CA TRP A 230 -40.64 -20.66 7.88
C TRP A 230 -39.46 -20.96 6.98
N THR A 231 -38.26 -20.70 7.49
CA THR A 231 -36.99 -21.08 6.87
C THR A 231 -36.28 -22.06 7.78
N LEU A 232 -35.95 -23.23 7.22
CA LEU A 232 -35.05 -24.21 7.82
C LEU A 232 -33.62 -23.87 7.42
N ASN A 233 -32.76 -23.59 8.39
CA ASN A 233 -31.35 -23.27 8.19
C ASN A 233 -30.50 -24.48 8.59
N VAL A 234 -29.69 -24.96 7.66
CA VAL A 234 -28.72 -26.03 7.87
C VAL A 234 -27.33 -25.39 7.89
N ILE A 235 -26.73 -25.34 9.07
CA ILE A 235 -25.41 -24.78 9.30
C ILE A 235 -24.40 -25.92 9.31
N THR A 236 -23.43 -25.86 8.40
CA THR A 236 -22.39 -26.88 8.27
C THR A 236 -21.00 -26.27 8.39
N VAL A 237 -20.04 -27.06 8.86
CA VAL A 237 -18.61 -26.73 8.76
C VAL A 237 -18.01 -27.58 7.65
N SER A 238 -17.37 -26.92 6.68
CA SER A 238 -16.80 -27.55 5.49
C SER A 238 -15.35 -27.12 5.27
N TYR A 239 -14.56 -27.99 4.61
CA TYR A 239 -13.25 -27.63 4.05
C TYR A 239 -13.36 -27.11 2.61
N LYS A 240 -14.57 -27.01 2.07
CA LYS A 240 -14.85 -26.50 0.73
C LYS A 240 -15.67 -25.21 0.80
N GLY A 241 -15.53 -24.39 -0.23
CA GLY A 241 -16.32 -23.15 -0.39
C GLY A 241 -15.51 -21.87 -0.28
N GLY A 242 -14.21 -21.96 0.02
CA GLY A 242 -13.26 -20.86 -0.19
C GLY A 242 -12.86 -20.70 -1.65
N GLU A 243 -11.99 -19.73 -1.92
CA GLU A 243 -11.39 -19.54 -3.23
C GLU A 243 -10.46 -20.70 -3.61
N LYS A 244 -10.20 -20.86 -4.90
CA LYS A 244 -9.39 -21.98 -5.40
C LYS A 244 -7.90 -21.80 -5.11
N GLN A 245 -7.43 -20.55 -5.08
CA GLN A 245 -6.03 -20.17 -4.97
C GLN A 245 -5.42 -20.57 -3.62
N THR A 246 -6.21 -20.54 -2.54
CA THR A 246 -5.77 -20.91 -1.20
C THR A 246 -6.31 -22.29 -0.74
N GLU A 247 -6.62 -23.18 -1.68
CA GLU A 247 -7.06 -24.55 -1.37
C GLU A 247 -5.92 -25.36 -0.73
N GLY A 248 -6.13 -25.81 0.51
CA GLY A 248 -5.14 -26.59 1.27
C GLY A 248 -4.14 -25.75 2.06
N TYR A 249 -4.35 -24.44 2.13
CA TYR A 249 -3.60 -23.54 3.00
C TYR A 249 -4.00 -23.74 4.46
N LEU A 250 -3.10 -23.31 5.35
CA LEU A 250 -3.36 -23.25 6.79
C LEU A 250 -4.58 -22.39 7.12
N ASN A 251 -5.25 -22.75 8.21
CA ASN A 251 -6.28 -21.92 8.81
C ASN A 251 -5.65 -20.86 9.71
N PRO A 252 -5.65 -19.56 9.33
CA PRO A 252 -4.99 -18.51 10.12
C PRO A 252 -5.67 -18.23 11.47
N LEU A 253 -6.85 -18.81 11.71
CA LEU A 253 -7.55 -18.73 13.00
C LEU A 253 -7.05 -19.78 14.02
N ASP A 254 -6.11 -20.65 13.64
CA ASP A 254 -5.60 -21.72 14.50
C ASP A 254 -4.07 -21.70 14.58
N SER A 255 -3.54 -21.40 15.78
CA SER A 255 -2.10 -21.32 15.99
C SER A 255 -1.38 -22.64 15.74
N ALA A 256 -2.05 -23.79 15.84
CA ALA A 256 -1.47 -25.06 15.47
C ALA A 256 -1.17 -25.13 13.96
N ALA A 257 -2.01 -24.51 13.13
CA ALA A 257 -1.83 -24.47 11.68
C ALA A 257 -0.64 -23.56 11.32
N THR A 258 -0.53 -22.39 11.95
CA THR A 258 0.61 -21.48 11.77
C THR A 258 1.94 -22.10 12.23
N LYS A 259 1.94 -22.92 13.28
CA LYS A 259 3.14 -23.66 13.71
C LYS A 259 3.66 -24.62 12.65
N VAL A 260 2.79 -25.20 11.81
CA VAL A 260 3.24 -26.02 10.68
C VAL A 260 4.08 -25.19 9.70
N LEU A 261 3.73 -23.92 9.46
CA LEU A 261 4.54 -23.02 8.64
C LEU A 261 5.91 -22.77 9.28
N LEU A 262 5.95 -22.49 10.59
CA LEU A 262 7.20 -22.33 11.34
C LEU A 262 8.09 -23.57 11.24
N ASP A 263 7.53 -24.75 11.55
CA ASP A 263 8.25 -26.03 11.55
C ASP A 263 8.77 -26.40 10.14
N THR A 264 8.04 -25.99 9.10
CA THR A 264 8.35 -26.37 7.70
C THR A 264 9.32 -25.40 7.03
N VAL A 265 9.28 -24.11 7.37
CA VAL A 265 10.05 -23.07 6.66
C VAL A 265 11.05 -22.38 7.59
N TYR A 266 10.58 -21.85 8.71
CA TYR A 266 11.38 -21.01 9.61
C TYR A 266 12.45 -21.82 10.35
N GLU A 267 12.07 -22.95 10.96
CA GLU A 267 12.96 -23.81 11.73
C GLU A 267 14.11 -24.39 10.87
N PRO A 268 13.87 -24.91 9.65
CA PRO A 268 14.95 -25.33 8.77
C PRO A 268 15.92 -24.20 8.40
N ILE A 269 15.43 -22.99 8.13
CA ILE A 269 16.29 -21.83 7.83
C ILE A 269 17.12 -21.46 9.06
N TYR A 270 16.52 -21.43 10.25
CA TYR A 270 17.24 -21.17 11.50
C TYR A 270 18.31 -22.22 11.80
N ALA A 271 18.01 -23.51 11.55
CA ALA A 271 18.99 -24.59 11.74
C ALA A 271 20.24 -24.43 10.85
N HIS A 272 20.10 -23.82 9.67
CA HIS A 272 21.22 -23.56 8.75
C HIS A 272 21.93 -22.23 9.02
N PHE A 273 21.18 -21.17 9.35
CA PHE A 273 21.66 -19.79 9.32
C PHE A 273 21.43 -18.99 10.61
N GLY A 274 21.01 -19.64 11.70
CA GLY A 274 20.63 -18.99 12.95
C GLY A 274 21.69 -18.08 13.57
N GLU A 275 22.98 -18.30 13.29
CA GLU A 275 24.06 -17.42 13.76
C GLU A 275 24.03 -16.02 13.11
N GLU A 276 23.35 -15.86 11.96
CA GLU A 276 23.26 -14.61 11.20
C GLU A 276 21.94 -13.85 11.44
N PHE A 277 21.02 -14.41 12.22
CA PHE A 277 19.74 -13.77 12.55
C PHE A 277 19.98 -12.50 13.39
N GLY A 278 19.28 -11.43 13.02
CA GLY A 278 19.44 -10.11 13.65
C GLY A 278 20.74 -9.39 13.29
N LYS A 279 21.52 -9.95 12.34
CA LYS A 279 22.76 -9.36 11.81
C LYS A 279 22.57 -9.06 10.32
N THR A 280 22.97 -9.99 9.47
CA THR A 280 22.84 -9.87 8.01
C THR A 280 21.46 -10.36 7.57
N LEU A 281 20.95 -11.43 8.18
CA LEU A 281 19.60 -11.93 7.96
C LEU A 281 18.66 -11.25 8.96
N CYS A 282 17.89 -10.29 8.48
CA CYS A 282 17.08 -9.40 9.31
C CYS A 282 15.78 -10.05 9.79
N GLY A 283 15.18 -10.92 8.97
CA GLY A 283 13.90 -11.54 9.31
C GLY A 283 13.16 -12.10 8.10
N PHE A 284 11.85 -12.19 8.27
CA PHE A 284 10.92 -12.82 7.32
C PHE A 284 9.85 -11.84 6.83
N PHE A 285 9.46 -12.00 5.56
CA PHE A 285 8.39 -11.25 4.91
C PHE A 285 7.21 -12.19 4.62
N SER A 286 6.03 -11.92 5.19
CA SER A 286 4.78 -12.62 4.85
C SER A 286 3.99 -11.83 3.83
N ASP A 287 3.65 -12.48 2.72
CA ASP A 287 3.07 -11.86 1.54
C ASP A 287 1.59 -12.24 1.36
N GLU A 288 0.72 -11.26 1.49
CA GLU A 288 -0.74 -11.35 1.34
C GLU A 288 -1.44 -12.59 1.96
N PRO A 289 -1.13 -12.99 3.22
CA PRO A 289 -1.86 -14.04 3.90
C PRO A 289 -3.32 -13.64 4.09
N ARG A 290 -4.24 -14.48 3.61
CA ARG A 290 -5.67 -14.14 3.51
C ARG A 290 -6.58 -15.19 4.12
N LEU A 291 -7.78 -14.80 4.54
CA LEU A 291 -8.82 -15.73 5.01
C LEU A 291 -9.31 -16.62 3.86
N GLY A 292 -9.45 -16.08 2.65
CA GLY A 292 -9.70 -16.83 1.41
C GLY A 292 -11.06 -17.53 1.32
N ASN A 293 -12.07 -17.08 2.08
CA ASN A 293 -13.41 -17.65 2.08
C ASN A 293 -14.26 -17.26 0.86
N ILE A 294 -13.88 -16.19 0.16
CA ILE A 294 -14.46 -15.74 -1.12
C ILE A 294 -13.37 -14.98 -1.89
N HIS A 295 -13.49 -14.94 -3.22
CA HIS A 295 -12.59 -14.20 -4.09
C HIS A 295 -13.03 -12.74 -4.22
N GLY A 296 -12.10 -11.79 -4.11
CA GLY A 296 -12.40 -10.35 -4.21
C GLY A 296 -12.83 -9.71 -2.89
N ALA A 297 -13.02 -8.40 -2.91
CA ALA A 297 -13.42 -7.58 -1.77
C ALA A 297 -14.89 -7.13 -1.84
N GLU A 298 -15.49 -7.17 -3.03
CA GLU A 298 -16.79 -6.56 -3.34
C GLU A 298 -17.93 -7.27 -2.61
N ASP A 299 -17.94 -8.60 -2.65
CA ASP A 299 -18.96 -9.45 -2.04
C ASP A 299 -18.52 -10.05 -0.70
N ALA A 300 -17.44 -9.51 -0.12
CA ALA A 300 -16.77 -10.03 1.08
C ALA A 300 -17.16 -9.31 2.39
N ALA A 301 -18.10 -8.35 2.32
CA ALA A 301 -18.68 -7.70 3.49
C ALA A 301 -19.70 -8.63 4.17
N ILE A 302 -19.57 -8.81 5.48
CA ILE A 302 -20.50 -9.65 6.25
C ILE A 302 -21.92 -9.06 6.21
N GLY A 303 -22.94 -9.91 6.16
CA GLY A 303 -24.34 -9.46 6.13
C GLY A 303 -24.84 -8.93 4.79
N HIS A 304 -23.97 -8.70 3.79
CA HIS A 304 -24.37 -8.26 2.44
C HIS A 304 -24.57 -9.41 1.44
N ASN A 305 -23.88 -10.52 1.65
CA ASN A 305 -23.93 -11.70 0.79
C ASN A 305 -24.19 -12.96 1.61
N SER A 306 -25.45 -13.41 1.65
CA SER A 306 -25.88 -14.62 2.37
C SER A 306 -25.21 -15.91 1.87
N ALA A 307 -24.64 -15.91 0.66
CA ALA A 307 -23.96 -17.05 0.05
C ALA A 307 -22.46 -17.10 0.38
N MET A 308 -21.88 -16.05 0.96
CA MET A 308 -20.49 -16.03 1.40
C MET A 308 -20.31 -17.04 2.55
N ASN A 309 -19.38 -17.98 2.40
CA ASN A 309 -19.00 -18.85 3.51
C ASN A 309 -18.11 -18.08 4.48
N LEU A 310 -18.14 -18.42 5.76
CA LEU A 310 -17.47 -17.64 6.82
C LEU A 310 -16.27 -18.42 7.39
N PRO A 311 -15.08 -17.81 7.55
CA PRO A 311 -13.93 -18.48 8.17
C PRO A 311 -14.24 -19.09 9.55
N TRP A 312 -13.86 -20.34 9.77
CA TRP A 312 -14.25 -21.07 10.98
C TRP A 312 -13.10 -21.87 11.57
N ARG A 313 -13.23 -22.24 12.85
CA ARG A 313 -12.33 -23.15 13.56
C ARG A 313 -13.09 -24.00 14.57
N ASP A 314 -12.47 -25.09 15.02
CA ASP A 314 -13.11 -25.96 16.01
C ASP A 314 -13.21 -25.23 17.37
N GLY A 315 -14.40 -25.24 17.98
CA GLY A 315 -14.68 -24.57 19.25
C GLY A 315 -14.99 -23.07 19.14
N MET A 316 -15.14 -22.54 17.92
CA MET A 316 -15.55 -21.16 17.65
C MET A 316 -16.91 -20.81 18.29
N GLU A 317 -17.81 -21.76 18.44
CA GLU A 317 -19.13 -21.60 19.05
C GLU A 317 -19.00 -21.11 20.50
N ASN A 318 -18.05 -21.69 21.26
CA ASN A 318 -17.80 -21.32 22.65
C ASN A 318 -17.16 -19.93 22.76
N LEU A 319 -16.22 -19.62 21.85
CA LEU A 319 -15.59 -18.31 21.79
C LEU A 319 -16.61 -17.23 21.44
N LEU A 320 -17.47 -17.49 20.45
CA LEU A 320 -18.53 -16.58 20.04
C LEU A 320 -19.56 -16.39 21.16
N ALA A 321 -19.99 -17.47 21.83
CA ALA A 321 -20.88 -17.37 22.99
C ALA A 321 -20.26 -16.52 24.12
N GLY A 322 -18.95 -16.68 24.36
CA GLY A 322 -18.21 -15.87 25.32
C GLY A 322 -18.15 -14.39 24.94
N LYS A 323 -17.92 -14.07 23.66
CA LYS A 323 -17.90 -12.70 23.14
C LYS A 323 -19.28 -12.04 23.11
N LEU A 324 -20.34 -12.81 22.92
CA LEU A 324 -21.72 -12.31 23.00
C LEU A 324 -22.15 -11.99 24.44
N ALA A 325 -21.42 -12.45 25.46
CA ALA A 325 -21.69 -12.07 26.84
C ALA A 325 -21.40 -10.57 27.03
N GLY A 326 -22.40 -9.81 27.46
CA GLY A 326 -22.34 -8.35 27.56
C GLY A 326 -23.02 -7.61 26.40
N THR A 327 -23.54 -8.33 25.40
CA THR A 327 -24.32 -7.77 24.29
C THR A 327 -25.82 -7.98 24.50
N ALA A 328 -26.67 -7.40 23.63
CA ALA A 328 -28.11 -7.66 23.59
C ALA A 328 -28.48 -9.14 23.37
N LEU A 329 -27.54 -9.99 22.94
CA LEU A 329 -27.74 -11.42 22.73
C LEU A 329 -27.27 -12.32 23.88
N THR A 330 -26.82 -11.74 24.99
CA THR A 330 -26.22 -12.47 26.15
C THR A 330 -27.03 -13.70 26.55
N ASP A 331 -28.32 -13.53 26.89
CA ASP A 331 -29.15 -14.63 27.42
C ASP A 331 -29.42 -15.71 26.35
N ARG A 332 -29.59 -15.30 25.10
CA ARG A 332 -29.84 -16.21 23.98
C ARG A 332 -28.58 -17.03 23.65
N ALA A 333 -27.42 -16.40 23.69
CA ALA A 333 -26.14 -17.06 23.46
C ALA A 333 -25.82 -18.09 24.56
N ALA A 334 -26.06 -17.71 25.83
CA ALA A 334 -25.88 -18.60 26.98
C ALA A 334 -26.87 -19.79 26.97
N GLY A 335 -28.09 -19.58 26.50
CA GLY A 335 -29.12 -20.62 26.39
C GLY A 335 -28.86 -21.59 25.23
N ASN A 336 -28.64 -21.07 24.02
CA ASN A 336 -28.38 -21.87 22.84
C ASN A 336 -27.70 -21.09 21.69
N ILE A 337 -26.37 -21.17 21.61
CA ILE A 337 -25.60 -20.54 20.53
C ILE A 337 -25.96 -21.04 19.13
N ARG A 338 -26.39 -22.30 18.97
CA ARG A 338 -26.76 -22.88 17.65
C ARG A 338 -27.92 -22.13 17.00
N ALA A 339 -28.86 -21.64 17.82
CA ALA A 339 -30.00 -20.84 17.37
C ALA A 339 -29.60 -19.46 16.82
N LEU A 340 -28.40 -18.96 17.15
CA LEU A 340 -27.91 -17.66 16.68
C LEU A 340 -27.06 -17.74 15.41
N LEU A 341 -26.49 -18.91 15.09
CA LEU A 341 -25.60 -19.07 13.93
C LEU A 341 -26.20 -18.63 12.57
N PRO A 342 -27.51 -18.81 12.28
CA PRO A 342 -28.09 -18.29 11.03
C PRO A 342 -27.97 -16.77 10.87
N LEU A 343 -27.88 -16.02 11.98
CA LEU A 343 -27.79 -14.55 11.97
C LEU A 343 -26.47 -14.03 11.41
N LEU A 344 -25.45 -14.89 11.31
CA LEU A 344 -24.20 -14.54 10.64
C LEU A 344 -24.35 -14.45 9.11
N PHE A 345 -25.42 -15.02 8.55
CA PHE A 345 -25.70 -15.07 7.10
C PHE A 345 -26.97 -14.33 6.70
N LEU A 346 -27.97 -14.29 7.59
CA LEU A 346 -29.31 -13.78 7.31
C LEU A 346 -29.57 -12.47 8.04
N HIS A 347 -30.47 -11.66 7.49
CA HIS A 347 -31.00 -10.50 8.20
C HIS A 347 -32.01 -10.92 9.28
N SER A 348 -32.20 -10.07 10.27
CA SER A 348 -33.23 -10.22 11.29
C SER A 348 -34.26 -9.10 11.21
N SER A 349 -35.48 -9.36 11.69
CA SER A 349 -36.51 -8.32 11.87
C SER A 349 -36.21 -7.33 13.00
N ASP A 350 -35.19 -7.61 13.81
CA ASP A 350 -34.61 -6.74 14.83
C ASP A 350 -33.09 -6.56 14.59
N GLU A 351 -32.35 -6.02 15.56
CA GLU A 351 -30.91 -5.79 15.46
C GLU A 351 -30.02 -7.04 15.70
N SER A 352 -30.61 -8.22 15.97
CA SER A 352 -29.85 -9.42 16.36
C SER A 352 -28.78 -9.83 15.34
N ALA A 353 -29.07 -9.70 14.04
CA ALA A 353 -28.12 -10.01 12.97
C ALA A 353 -26.88 -9.10 13.04
N HIS A 354 -27.08 -7.79 13.20
CA HIS A 354 -25.97 -6.85 13.31
C HIS A 354 -25.10 -7.12 14.54
N VAL A 355 -25.71 -7.40 15.70
CA VAL A 355 -24.97 -7.75 16.93
C VAL A 355 -24.15 -9.03 16.73
N ALA A 356 -24.74 -10.06 16.11
CA ALA A 356 -24.05 -11.33 15.86
C ALA A 356 -22.89 -11.17 14.85
N GLN A 357 -23.11 -10.41 13.77
CA GLN A 357 -22.13 -10.17 12.71
C GLN A 357 -20.96 -9.33 13.21
N TYR A 358 -21.23 -8.23 13.92
CA TYR A 358 -20.20 -7.43 14.60
C TYR A 358 -19.35 -8.30 15.53
N THR A 359 -19.99 -9.05 16.42
CA THR A 359 -19.29 -9.88 17.41
C THR A 359 -18.43 -10.97 16.74
N TYR A 360 -18.93 -11.55 15.66
CA TYR A 360 -18.18 -12.52 14.87
C TYR A 360 -16.96 -11.89 14.18
N MET A 361 -17.10 -10.72 13.56
CA MET A 361 -15.98 -10.02 12.92
C MET A 361 -14.92 -9.56 13.94
N ASP A 362 -15.36 -9.06 15.11
CA ASP A 362 -14.47 -8.74 16.23
C ASP A 362 -13.66 -9.97 16.65
N LEU A 363 -14.32 -11.12 16.80
CA LEU A 363 -13.67 -12.37 17.17
C LEU A 363 -12.72 -12.89 16.09
N VAL A 364 -13.14 -12.92 14.82
CA VAL A 364 -12.33 -13.47 13.71
C VAL A 364 -11.07 -12.65 13.47
N SER A 365 -11.19 -11.33 13.45
CA SER A 365 -10.04 -10.44 13.27
C SER A 365 -9.04 -10.55 14.42
N GLN A 366 -9.52 -10.69 15.67
CA GLN A 366 -8.64 -10.97 16.82
C GLN A 366 -7.98 -12.34 16.73
N LEU A 367 -8.72 -13.38 16.34
CA LEU A 367 -8.16 -14.73 16.18
C LEU A 367 -7.11 -14.78 15.08
N TYR A 368 -7.28 -14.07 13.96
CA TYR A 368 -6.24 -13.94 12.95
C TYR A 368 -4.98 -13.29 13.53
N SER A 369 -5.15 -12.15 14.21
CA SER A 369 -4.05 -11.42 14.87
C SER A 369 -3.27 -12.32 15.83
N ASP A 370 -3.96 -13.00 16.73
CA ASP A 370 -3.33 -13.81 17.79
C ASP A 370 -2.71 -15.11 17.26
N ASN A 371 -3.35 -15.77 16.28
CA ASN A 371 -2.99 -17.13 15.86
C ASN A 371 -2.13 -17.19 14.61
N PHE A 372 -2.07 -16.12 13.81
CA PHE A 372 -1.21 -16.03 12.64
C PHE A 372 -0.08 -15.03 12.89
N ASP A 373 -0.38 -13.73 12.83
CA ASP A 373 0.61 -12.64 12.96
C ASP A 373 1.39 -12.72 14.29
N GLY A 374 0.69 -12.84 15.41
CA GLY A 374 1.29 -12.94 16.74
C GLY A 374 2.13 -14.21 16.95
N VAL A 375 1.80 -15.32 16.28
CA VAL A 375 2.59 -16.57 16.37
C VAL A 375 3.91 -16.43 15.61
N LEU A 376 3.87 -15.88 14.40
CA LEU A 376 5.07 -15.65 13.58
C LEU A 376 5.98 -14.61 14.24
N ALA A 377 5.42 -13.47 14.67
CA ALA A 377 6.17 -12.42 15.36
C ALA A 377 6.85 -12.93 16.64
N ALA A 378 6.12 -13.69 17.48
CA ALA A 378 6.69 -14.23 18.72
C ALA A 378 7.88 -15.17 18.45
N TRP A 379 7.81 -15.98 17.38
CA TRP A 379 8.92 -16.84 16.99
C TRP A 379 10.10 -15.99 16.48
N CYS A 380 9.88 -15.00 15.61
CA CYS A 380 10.93 -14.13 15.09
C CYS A 380 11.67 -13.39 16.22
N HIS A 381 10.92 -12.76 17.14
CA HIS A 381 11.50 -12.02 18.26
C HIS A 381 12.30 -12.93 19.21
N ALA A 382 11.85 -14.17 19.43
CA ALA A 382 12.59 -15.15 20.23
C ALA A 382 13.92 -15.58 19.59
N HIS A 383 14.04 -15.45 18.26
CA HIS A 383 15.24 -15.75 17.48
C HIS A 383 16.01 -14.49 17.04
N HIS A 384 15.68 -13.33 17.61
CA HIS A 384 16.34 -12.05 17.36
C HIS A 384 16.26 -11.57 15.90
N CYS A 385 15.20 -11.94 15.17
CA CYS A 385 14.90 -11.40 13.85
C CYS A 385 13.51 -10.72 13.84
N GLU A 386 13.20 -10.01 12.77
CA GLU A 386 11.97 -9.25 12.61
C GLU A 386 10.92 -10.02 11.77
N HIS A 387 9.65 -9.69 11.98
CA HIS A 387 8.52 -10.17 11.19
C HIS A 387 7.88 -8.98 10.48
N ILE A 388 7.89 -8.97 9.15
CA ILE A 388 7.29 -7.92 8.31
C ILE A 388 6.44 -8.56 7.22
N GLY A 389 5.76 -7.75 6.41
CA GLY A 389 4.86 -8.21 5.37
C GLY A 389 3.72 -7.23 5.17
N HIS A 390 2.64 -7.67 4.53
CA HIS A 390 1.36 -6.95 4.47
C HIS A 390 0.20 -7.92 4.22
N THR A 391 -1.03 -7.43 4.33
CA THR A 391 -2.24 -8.17 3.93
C THR A 391 -2.75 -7.64 2.60
N ILE A 392 -3.91 -8.09 2.12
CA ILE A 392 -4.58 -7.39 1.01
C ILE A 392 -5.52 -6.35 1.58
N GLU A 393 -5.29 -5.10 1.21
CA GLU A 393 -6.12 -3.94 1.59
C GLU A 393 -7.10 -3.51 0.49
N ASP A 394 -6.82 -3.90 -0.75
CA ASP A 394 -7.49 -3.50 -2.00
C ASP A 394 -9.01 -3.32 -1.93
N ASN A 395 -9.49 -2.21 -2.51
CA ASN A 395 -10.92 -1.93 -2.68
C ASN A 395 -11.73 -2.11 -1.36
N ASN A 396 -11.16 -1.68 -0.23
CA ASN A 396 -11.72 -1.81 1.12
C ASN A 396 -11.69 -3.23 1.71
N ALA A 397 -10.87 -4.15 1.19
CA ALA A 397 -10.63 -5.46 1.80
C ALA A 397 -10.15 -5.34 3.26
N THR A 398 -9.54 -4.21 3.64
CA THR A 398 -9.07 -3.93 5.01
C THR A 398 -10.08 -4.23 6.12
N ALA A 399 -11.37 -4.00 5.88
CA ALA A 399 -12.45 -4.17 6.85
C ALA A 399 -13.32 -5.43 6.56
N ARG A 400 -12.90 -6.26 5.60
CA ARG A 400 -13.72 -7.35 5.03
C ARG A 400 -13.00 -8.69 5.09
N LEU A 401 -13.77 -9.74 4.84
CA LEU A 401 -13.26 -11.10 4.71
C LEU A 401 -12.74 -11.32 3.26
N GLY A 402 -12.59 -12.56 2.84
CA GLY A 402 -12.08 -12.90 1.51
C GLY A 402 -10.58 -12.67 1.45
N TYR A 403 -10.16 -11.67 0.68
CA TYR A 403 -8.76 -11.25 0.61
C TYR A 403 -8.27 -10.64 1.93
N GLY A 404 -9.13 -9.92 2.64
CA GLY A 404 -8.79 -9.27 3.89
C GLY A 404 -8.77 -10.21 5.10
N ALA A 405 -8.21 -9.70 6.20
CA ALA A 405 -8.21 -10.33 7.52
C ALA A 405 -9.34 -9.80 8.43
N GLY A 406 -10.30 -9.05 7.87
CA GLY A 406 -11.40 -8.42 8.60
C GLY A 406 -11.05 -7.07 9.22
N HIS A 407 -9.82 -6.86 9.72
CA HIS A 407 -9.40 -5.57 10.30
C HIS A 407 -7.89 -5.33 10.13
N PHE A 408 -7.51 -4.37 9.29
CA PHE A 408 -6.11 -4.09 8.91
C PHE A 408 -5.17 -3.91 10.13
N TYR A 409 -5.53 -3.03 11.07
CA TYR A 409 -4.66 -2.74 12.22
C TYR A 409 -4.45 -3.94 13.16
N ARG A 410 -5.39 -4.89 13.18
CA ARG A 410 -5.25 -6.12 13.99
C ARG A 410 -4.40 -7.14 13.26
N ALA A 411 -4.59 -7.26 11.96
CA ALA A 411 -3.84 -8.18 11.11
C ALA A 411 -2.33 -7.88 11.07
N MET A 412 -1.97 -6.61 11.32
CA MET A 412 -0.60 -6.11 11.31
C MET A 412 -0.07 -5.74 12.71
N ALA A 413 -0.79 -6.12 13.78
CA ALA A 413 -0.54 -5.64 15.13
C ALA A 413 0.83 -6.06 15.68
N HIS A 414 1.33 -7.22 15.30
CA HIS A 414 2.56 -7.81 15.83
C HIS A 414 3.78 -7.69 14.91
N GLN A 415 3.58 -7.24 13.66
CA GLN A 415 4.69 -6.98 12.75
C GLN A 415 5.61 -5.83 13.21
N ASP A 416 6.88 -5.87 12.80
CA ASP A 416 7.89 -4.87 13.15
C ASP A 416 7.84 -3.61 12.26
N MET A 417 7.10 -3.67 11.15
CA MET A 417 6.78 -2.56 10.25
C MET A 417 5.30 -2.63 9.87
N SER A 418 4.69 -1.50 9.55
CA SER A 418 3.34 -1.49 8.99
C SER A 418 3.39 -1.53 7.46
N GLY A 419 3.09 -2.68 6.86
CA GLY A 419 3.10 -2.88 5.42
C GLY A 419 1.77 -2.64 4.71
N ILE A 420 1.90 -2.29 3.42
CA ILE A 420 0.88 -2.22 2.37
C ILE A 420 1.57 -2.55 1.03
N ASP A 421 0.82 -2.63 -0.06
CA ASP A 421 1.37 -2.74 -1.42
C ASP A 421 0.78 -1.69 -2.38
N VAL A 422 1.53 -1.34 -3.43
CA VAL A 422 1.01 -0.70 -4.63
C VAL A 422 1.61 -1.33 -5.87
N VAL A 423 0.76 -2.08 -6.56
CA VAL A 423 1.09 -2.90 -7.73
C VAL A 423 0.01 -2.77 -8.82
N ILE A 424 0.22 -3.39 -9.97
CA ILE A 424 -0.82 -3.64 -11.01
C ILE A 424 -1.64 -2.39 -11.38
N GLN A 425 -0.95 -1.26 -11.59
CA GLN A 425 -1.57 0.02 -11.97
C GLN A 425 -2.66 0.52 -11.01
N GLN A 426 -2.67 0.10 -9.74
CA GLN A 426 -3.58 0.61 -8.71
C GLN A 426 -3.47 2.13 -8.52
N LEU A 427 -2.36 2.76 -8.96
CA LEU A 427 -2.18 4.20 -8.96
C LEU A 427 -1.68 4.71 -10.31
N LEU A 428 -2.35 5.75 -10.83
CA LEU A 428 -1.93 6.47 -12.03
C LEU A 428 -2.13 7.98 -11.84
N PRO A 429 -1.22 8.84 -12.38
CA PRO A 429 -1.35 10.28 -12.29
C PRO A 429 -2.71 10.79 -12.80
N GLY A 430 -3.44 11.48 -11.92
CA GLY A 430 -4.75 12.07 -12.22
C GLY A 430 -5.95 11.11 -12.18
N MET A 431 -5.78 9.86 -11.71
CA MET A 431 -6.88 8.89 -11.51
C MET A 431 -7.25 8.73 -10.03
N ASP A 432 -7.68 9.82 -9.39
CA ASP A 432 -7.95 9.86 -7.94
C ASP A 432 -9.43 9.76 -7.56
N GLU A 433 -10.34 9.56 -8.53
CA GLU A 433 -11.78 9.51 -8.29
C GLU A 433 -12.49 8.44 -9.12
N GLY A 434 -13.38 7.70 -8.46
CA GLY A 434 -14.22 6.68 -9.09
C GLY A 434 -13.45 5.41 -9.45
N MET A 435 -14.14 4.50 -10.14
CA MET A 435 -13.57 3.22 -10.56
C MET A 435 -12.89 3.33 -11.92
N PHE A 436 -11.67 2.81 -12.04
CA PHE A 436 -10.97 2.66 -13.32
C PHE A 436 -10.60 1.20 -13.59
N LYS A 437 -10.43 0.86 -14.88
CA LYS A 437 -10.16 -0.51 -15.30
C LYS A 437 -8.70 -0.89 -15.06
N GLY A 438 -8.49 -2.08 -14.52
CA GLY A 438 -7.19 -2.71 -14.34
C GLY A 438 -7.28 -4.21 -14.62
N MET A 439 -6.24 -4.95 -14.23
CA MET A 439 -6.20 -6.41 -14.37
C MET A 439 -7.32 -7.12 -13.60
N HIS A 440 -7.68 -6.57 -12.44
CA HIS A 440 -8.72 -7.12 -11.59
C HIS A 440 -10.11 -6.56 -11.95
N SER A 441 -11.14 -7.41 -11.80
CA SER A 441 -12.54 -7.01 -11.94
C SER A 441 -13.10 -6.68 -10.55
N PRO A 442 -13.84 -5.57 -10.38
CA PRO A 442 -14.35 -4.66 -11.41
C PRO A 442 -13.34 -3.59 -11.89
N GLY A 443 -12.23 -3.42 -11.16
CA GLY A 443 -11.19 -2.43 -11.38
C GLY A 443 -10.64 -1.90 -10.05
N TRP A 444 -10.11 -0.69 -10.07
CA TRP A 444 -9.51 -0.02 -8.91
C TRP A 444 -10.32 1.21 -8.47
N ASP A 445 -10.58 1.35 -7.17
CA ASP A 445 -11.22 2.52 -6.57
C ASP A 445 -10.19 3.64 -6.35
N GLY A 446 -10.19 4.64 -7.23
CA GLY A 446 -9.24 5.76 -7.18
C GLY A 446 -9.29 6.55 -5.88
N GLU A 447 -10.43 6.61 -5.19
CA GLU A 447 -10.49 7.28 -3.89
C GLU A 447 -9.83 6.43 -2.79
N PHE A 448 -10.04 5.12 -2.80
CA PHE A 448 -9.41 4.22 -1.83
C PHE A 448 -7.89 4.24 -1.98
N PHE A 449 -7.38 3.94 -3.18
CA PHE A 449 -5.93 3.90 -3.41
C PHE A 449 -5.28 5.27 -3.17
N THR A 450 -6.02 6.37 -3.38
CA THR A 450 -5.48 7.72 -3.14
C THR A 450 -5.51 8.21 -1.72
N TYR A 451 -6.60 7.96 -1.01
CA TYR A 451 -6.86 8.62 0.27
C TYR A 451 -6.82 7.65 1.45
N MET A 452 -6.80 6.34 1.21
CA MET A 452 -6.77 5.33 2.26
C MET A 452 -5.45 4.58 2.30
N LEU A 453 -5.05 3.91 1.21
CA LEU A 453 -4.02 2.87 1.26
C LEU A 453 -2.70 3.32 1.90
N GLY A 454 -2.05 4.35 1.36
CA GLY A 454 -0.82 4.89 1.95
C GLY A 454 -1.00 5.43 3.38
N LYS A 455 -2.19 5.92 3.73
CA LYS A 455 -2.50 6.40 5.09
C LYS A 455 -2.75 5.24 6.06
N LEU A 456 -3.28 4.10 5.64
CA LEU A 456 -3.44 2.92 6.50
C LEU A 456 -2.08 2.48 7.05
N GLY A 457 -1.10 2.26 6.16
CA GLY A 457 0.25 1.88 6.54
C GLY A 457 0.95 2.94 7.41
N ALA A 458 0.87 4.20 7.01
CA ALA A 458 1.50 5.29 7.77
C ALA A 458 0.87 5.50 9.15
N SER A 459 -0.46 5.52 9.24
CA SER A 459 -1.16 5.73 10.51
C SER A 459 -0.84 4.63 11.52
N LEU A 460 -0.82 3.36 11.13
CA LEU A 460 -0.41 2.29 12.05
C LEU A 460 1.04 2.47 12.51
N ALA A 461 1.97 2.81 11.61
CA ALA A 461 3.36 3.06 11.97
C ALA A 461 3.54 4.23 12.94
N HIS A 462 2.73 5.28 12.81
CA HIS A 462 2.78 6.45 13.68
C HIS A 462 2.05 6.22 15.02
N LEU A 463 0.96 5.47 15.04
CA LEU A 463 0.12 5.27 16.22
C LEU A 463 0.60 4.13 17.12
N ASP A 464 1.25 3.10 16.56
CA ASP A 464 1.79 1.98 17.30
C ASP A 464 3.32 2.14 17.53
N PRO A 465 3.76 2.38 18.78
CA PRO A 465 5.18 2.54 19.09
C PRO A 465 6.03 1.30 18.76
N ALA A 466 5.43 0.10 18.66
CA ALA A 466 6.16 -1.12 18.28
C ALA A 466 6.73 -1.02 16.85
N LYS A 467 6.08 -0.27 15.95
CA LYS A 467 6.54 -0.08 14.56
C LYS A 467 7.71 0.88 14.45
N LYS A 468 7.98 1.67 15.50
CA LYS A 468 9.06 2.69 15.54
C LYS A 468 8.96 3.70 14.37
N GLY A 469 7.74 4.03 13.94
CA GLY A 469 7.51 4.92 12.81
C GLY A 469 7.86 4.32 11.44
N ARG A 470 8.08 3.00 11.32
CA ARG A 470 8.39 2.34 10.05
C ARG A 470 7.12 1.90 9.33
N ALA A 471 6.83 2.55 8.21
CA ALA A 471 5.75 2.19 7.30
C ALA A 471 6.35 1.72 5.97
N MET A 472 5.96 0.53 5.54
CA MET A 472 6.54 -0.21 4.43
C MET A 472 5.53 -0.31 3.28
N CYS A 473 6.01 -0.21 2.03
CA CYS A 473 5.19 -0.43 0.85
C CYS A 473 5.94 -1.33 -0.14
N GLU A 474 5.34 -2.44 -0.55
CA GLU A 474 5.71 -3.08 -1.82
C GLU A 474 5.35 -2.13 -2.96
N LEU A 475 6.29 -1.86 -3.88
CA LEU A 475 6.12 -0.79 -4.87
C LEU A 475 6.74 -1.16 -6.22
N PHE A 476 6.20 -0.58 -7.30
CA PHE A 476 6.62 -0.80 -8.70
C PHE A 476 6.29 -2.19 -9.28
N GLY A 477 5.54 -3.01 -8.54
CA GLY A 477 5.24 -4.38 -8.95
C GLY A 477 4.18 -4.50 -10.03
N ALA A 478 4.43 -5.37 -11.01
CA ALA A 478 3.46 -5.72 -12.06
C ALA A 478 2.87 -4.53 -12.83
N TYR A 479 3.60 -3.42 -12.97
CA TYR A 479 3.14 -2.30 -13.80
C TYR A 479 3.30 -2.56 -15.30
N GLY A 480 4.10 -3.55 -15.71
CA GLY A 480 4.45 -3.81 -17.11
C GLY A 480 5.72 -3.09 -17.56
N TRP A 481 6.25 -3.45 -18.72
CA TRP A 481 7.50 -2.86 -19.25
C TRP A 481 7.35 -1.40 -19.69
N GLY A 482 6.13 -0.87 -19.67
CA GLY A 482 5.84 0.54 -19.88
C GLY A 482 6.17 1.43 -18.67
N GLU A 483 6.36 0.86 -17.48
CA GLU A 483 6.83 1.60 -16.32
C GLU A 483 8.28 2.05 -16.52
N GLY A 484 8.56 3.30 -16.16
CA GLY A 484 9.90 3.86 -16.21
C GLY A 484 10.19 4.71 -14.99
N ASN A 485 11.46 5.10 -14.82
CA ASN A 485 11.96 5.83 -13.65
C ASN A 485 11.16 7.10 -13.31
N ARG A 486 10.52 7.71 -14.31
CA ARG A 486 9.64 8.87 -14.09
C ARG A 486 8.38 8.52 -13.31
N LEU A 487 7.71 7.42 -13.67
CA LEU A 487 6.54 6.94 -12.92
C LEU A 487 6.98 6.44 -11.55
N CYS A 488 8.10 5.72 -11.45
CA CYS A 488 8.65 5.29 -10.17
C CYS A 488 8.89 6.48 -9.23
N LYS A 489 9.41 7.61 -9.73
CA LYS A 489 9.55 8.85 -8.94
C LYS A 489 8.20 9.44 -8.50
N TRP A 490 7.17 9.41 -9.34
CA TRP A 490 5.84 9.88 -8.94
C TRP A 490 5.24 9.00 -7.83
N LEU A 491 5.30 7.68 -8.01
CA LEU A 491 4.86 6.69 -7.01
C LEU A 491 5.66 6.83 -5.70
N SER A 492 6.97 7.12 -5.78
CA SER A 492 7.82 7.42 -4.62
C SER A 492 7.29 8.61 -3.82
N ASP A 493 7.05 9.74 -4.48
CA ASP A 493 6.53 10.96 -3.82
C ASP A 493 5.14 10.72 -3.23
N TYR A 494 4.33 9.94 -3.93
CA TYR A 494 3.00 9.53 -3.50
C TYR A 494 3.03 8.81 -2.15
N MET A 495 3.97 7.89 -1.98
CA MET A 495 4.12 7.14 -0.73
C MET A 495 4.77 7.98 0.37
N LEU A 496 5.85 8.71 0.03
CA LEU A 496 6.55 9.58 0.97
C LEU A 496 5.63 10.66 1.57
N VAL A 497 4.75 11.29 0.77
CA VAL A 497 3.85 12.34 1.27
C VAL A 497 2.75 11.80 2.19
N ARG A 498 2.49 10.49 2.17
CA ARG A 498 1.53 9.85 3.08
C ARG A 498 2.17 9.37 4.36
N GLY A 499 3.51 9.30 4.42
CA GLY A 499 4.29 8.87 5.58
C GLY A 499 4.97 7.50 5.42
N ILE A 500 4.88 6.87 4.25
CA ILE A 500 5.64 5.63 3.96
C ILE A 500 7.12 5.96 3.85
N ASN A 501 7.97 5.16 4.49
CA ASN A 501 9.41 5.42 4.57
C ASN A 501 10.31 4.16 4.42
N GLN A 502 9.72 2.98 4.24
CA GLN A 502 10.40 1.73 3.87
C GLN A 502 9.77 1.19 2.59
N PHE A 503 10.56 0.60 1.70
CA PHE A 503 10.10 0.22 0.37
C PHE A 503 10.61 -1.17 -0.02
N VAL A 504 9.76 -1.96 -0.64
CA VAL A 504 10.10 -3.24 -1.27
C VAL A 504 9.85 -3.12 -2.77
N PRO A 505 10.84 -2.64 -3.56
CA PRO A 505 10.68 -2.55 -5.01
C PRO A 505 10.55 -3.93 -5.68
N HIS A 506 9.54 -4.09 -6.52
CA HIS A 506 9.31 -5.29 -7.31
C HIS A 506 9.74 -5.06 -8.78
N ALA A 507 10.77 -5.71 -9.33
CA ALA A 507 11.70 -6.64 -8.69
C ALA A 507 13.06 -6.73 -9.43
N PHE A 508 14.04 -7.35 -8.79
CA PHE A 508 15.21 -7.96 -9.46
C PHE A 508 14.93 -9.44 -9.70
N ASN A 509 15.36 -9.94 -10.86
CA ASN A 509 15.00 -11.28 -11.32
C ASN A 509 16.23 -11.98 -11.91
N ALA A 510 16.60 -13.10 -11.32
CA ALA A 510 17.75 -13.88 -11.76
C ALA A 510 17.44 -14.77 -12.99
N ALA A 511 16.16 -14.97 -13.34
CA ALA A 511 15.78 -15.73 -14.54
C ALA A 511 16.23 -15.02 -15.83
N PRO A 512 16.58 -15.76 -16.90
CA PRO A 512 16.99 -15.16 -18.16
C PRO A 512 15.93 -14.25 -18.77
N PHE A 513 16.36 -13.11 -19.31
CA PHE A 513 15.48 -12.22 -20.08
C PHE A 513 15.17 -12.83 -21.47
N PRO A 514 13.92 -12.74 -21.97
CA PRO A 514 12.75 -12.15 -21.33
C PRO A 514 11.99 -13.16 -20.45
N ASP A 515 11.61 -12.70 -19.26
CA ASP A 515 10.66 -13.40 -18.39
C ASP A 515 9.34 -12.61 -18.35
N PRO A 516 8.18 -13.23 -18.65
CA PRO A 516 6.89 -12.57 -18.62
C PRO A 516 6.29 -12.39 -17.22
N ASP A 517 6.84 -12.99 -16.17
CA ASP A 517 6.28 -12.89 -14.82
C ASP A 517 6.43 -11.47 -14.24
N CYS A 518 5.28 -10.87 -13.92
CA CYS A 518 5.05 -9.54 -13.33
C CYS A 518 6.14 -8.46 -13.59
N PRO A 519 6.42 -8.07 -14.85
CA PRO A 519 7.38 -7.00 -15.15
C PRO A 519 6.96 -5.64 -14.55
N PRO A 520 7.90 -4.69 -14.36
CA PRO A 520 9.27 -4.70 -14.87
C PRO A 520 10.29 -5.42 -13.97
N HIS A 521 11.37 -5.92 -14.60
CA HIS A 521 12.59 -6.32 -13.89
C HIS A 521 13.65 -5.22 -14.05
N PHE A 522 14.15 -4.67 -12.95
CA PHE A 522 14.93 -3.42 -13.00
C PHE A 522 16.23 -3.56 -13.81
N TYR A 523 16.97 -4.66 -13.64
CA TYR A 523 18.20 -4.92 -14.40
C TYR A 523 17.94 -5.60 -15.75
N ALA A 524 17.03 -6.58 -15.79
CA ALA A 524 16.66 -7.34 -17.00
C ALA A 524 17.87 -7.86 -17.79
N HIS A 525 18.90 -8.38 -17.11
CA HIS A 525 20.15 -8.85 -17.74
C HIS A 525 20.85 -7.78 -18.60
N GLY A 526 20.70 -6.51 -18.24
CA GLY A 526 21.28 -5.37 -18.97
C GLY A 526 20.45 -4.87 -20.15
N HIS A 527 19.28 -5.47 -20.42
CA HIS A 527 18.39 -5.04 -21.50
C HIS A 527 17.56 -3.80 -21.14
N ASN A 528 17.32 -3.53 -19.85
CA ASN A 528 16.59 -2.34 -19.45
C ASN A 528 17.46 -1.07 -19.65
N PRO A 529 17.14 -0.17 -20.61
CA PRO A 529 17.98 0.97 -20.92
C PRO A 529 18.12 1.96 -19.76
N GLN A 530 17.15 1.95 -18.83
CA GLN A 530 17.00 2.90 -17.72
C GLN A 530 17.65 2.45 -16.41
N TYR A 531 18.17 1.22 -16.36
CA TYR A 531 18.82 0.68 -15.16
C TYR A 531 19.91 1.61 -14.60
N PRO A 532 20.80 2.24 -15.41
CA PRO A 532 21.82 3.15 -14.87
C PRO A 532 21.24 4.33 -14.07
N GLU A 533 20.08 4.83 -14.46
CA GLU A 533 19.41 5.94 -13.76
C GLU A 533 18.49 5.50 -12.63
N PHE A 534 18.20 4.21 -12.49
CA PHE A 534 17.41 3.71 -11.35
C PHE A 534 18.07 4.04 -10.01
N ARG A 535 19.40 4.15 -10.00
CA ARG A 535 20.17 4.67 -8.87
C ARG A 535 19.70 6.05 -8.38
N GLN A 536 19.17 6.90 -9.26
CA GLN A 536 18.62 8.19 -8.87
C GLN A 536 17.30 8.08 -8.12
N VAL A 537 16.45 7.10 -8.48
CA VAL A 537 15.21 6.79 -7.74
C VAL A 537 15.56 6.27 -6.35
N ALA A 538 16.44 5.26 -6.27
CA ALA A 538 16.82 4.64 -5.00
C ALA A 538 17.51 5.61 -4.03
N ASN A 539 18.47 6.41 -4.51
CA ASN A 539 19.12 7.42 -3.66
C ASN A 539 18.13 8.51 -3.21
N TYR A 540 17.20 8.92 -4.07
CA TYR A 540 16.16 9.88 -3.71
C TYR A 540 15.28 9.32 -2.57
N LEU A 541 14.79 8.09 -2.71
CA LEU A 541 13.98 7.41 -1.71
C LEU A 541 14.72 7.27 -0.37
N ASN A 542 15.95 6.72 -0.36
CA ASN A 542 16.77 6.59 0.86
C ASN A 542 16.91 7.93 1.61
N ARG A 543 17.22 9.01 0.89
CA ARG A 543 17.41 10.34 1.48
C ARG A 543 16.11 10.91 2.01
N MET A 544 15.04 10.84 1.23
CA MET A 544 13.74 11.39 1.63
C MET A 544 13.10 10.61 2.78
N SER A 545 13.21 9.27 2.80
CA SER A 545 12.79 8.46 3.95
C SER A 545 13.47 8.91 5.25
N ALA A 546 14.78 9.16 5.21
CA ALA A 546 15.53 9.63 6.37
C ALA A 546 15.15 11.07 6.76
N VAL A 547 15.01 11.98 5.81
CA VAL A 547 14.65 13.38 6.08
C VAL A 547 13.22 13.53 6.58
N LEU A 548 12.29 12.70 6.12
CA LEU A 548 10.90 12.72 6.56
C LEU A 548 10.65 11.89 7.83
N SER A 549 11.66 11.15 8.31
CA SER A 549 11.58 10.48 9.60
C SER A 549 11.45 11.50 10.74
N GLY A 550 10.45 11.30 11.60
CA GLY A 550 10.10 12.22 12.68
C GLY A 550 8.71 11.92 13.21
N THR A 551 8.23 12.74 14.15
CA THR A 551 6.83 12.66 14.60
C THR A 551 5.96 13.37 13.57
N HIS A 552 5.01 12.65 12.97
CA HIS A 552 4.08 13.26 12.03
C HIS A 552 3.17 14.29 12.72
N VAL A 553 2.78 15.33 11.99
CA VAL A 553 1.93 16.42 12.47
C VAL A 553 0.73 16.57 11.54
N ALA A 554 -0.42 16.06 11.98
CA ALA A 554 -1.70 16.19 11.27
C ALA A 554 -2.77 16.86 12.17
N PRO A 555 -3.62 17.75 11.63
CA PRO A 555 -4.67 18.40 12.41
C PRO A 555 -5.87 17.48 12.76
N VAL A 556 -6.14 16.45 11.96
CA VAL A 556 -7.39 15.66 12.04
C VAL A 556 -7.08 14.19 12.32
N ALA A 557 -7.76 13.62 13.32
CA ALA A 557 -7.93 12.18 13.44
C ALA A 557 -9.23 11.80 12.69
N LEU A 558 -9.16 10.86 11.75
CA LEU A 558 -10.28 10.37 10.96
C LEU A 558 -10.54 8.91 11.33
N LEU A 559 -11.75 8.61 11.81
CA LEU A 559 -12.08 7.26 12.27
C LEU A 559 -12.00 6.24 11.12
N TYR A 560 -11.26 5.16 11.33
CA TYR A 560 -11.29 3.95 10.51
C TYR A 560 -12.56 3.14 10.82
N GLN A 561 -13.41 2.91 9.80
CA GLN A 561 -14.81 2.48 9.96
C GLN A 561 -15.06 0.96 9.88
N ALA A 562 -14.11 0.12 10.29
CA ALA A 562 -14.32 -1.34 10.19
C ALA A 562 -15.54 -1.81 11.01
N GLU A 563 -15.66 -1.39 12.27
CA GLU A 563 -16.78 -1.79 13.11
C GLU A 563 -18.12 -1.29 12.60
N ALA A 564 -18.17 -0.10 12.00
CA ALA A 564 -19.39 0.44 11.39
C ALA A 564 -19.85 -0.41 10.20
N GLU A 565 -18.91 -0.82 9.33
CA GLU A 565 -19.17 -1.66 8.17
C GLU A 565 -19.69 -3.06 8.57
N TRP A 566 -19.25 -3.61 9.70
CA TRP A 566 -19.78 -4.89 10.21
C TRP A 566 -21.17 -4.77 10.83
N SER A 567 -21.60 -3.55 11.13
CA SER A 567 -22.68 -3.31 12.08
C SER A 567 -23.90 -2.64 11.49
N GLY A 568 -23.96 -2.28 10.21
CA GLY A 568 -25.14 -1.67 9.58
C GLY A 568 -24.78 -0.73 8.44
N GLU A 569 -25.66 0.25 8.16
CA GLU A 569 -25.40 1.27 7.13
C GLU A 569 -24.22 2.18 7.54
N PHE A 570 -23.37 2.53 6.58
CA PHE A 570 -22.14 3.27 6.86
C PHE A 570 -21.70 4.13 5.66
N MET A 571 -20.82 5.09 5.94
CA MET A 571 -20.07 5.85 4.94
C MET A 571 -18.62 5.36 4.92
N LEU A 572 -18.16 5.02 3.72
CA LEU A 572 -16.77 4.68 3.43
C LEU A 572 -15.79 5.80 3.86
N THR A 573 -14.74 5.43 4.59
CA THR A 573 -13.75 6.37 5.18
C THR A 573 -13.05 7.23 4.12
N GLN A 574 -12.83 6.70 2.91
CA GLN A 574 -12.22 7.45 1.80
C GLN A 574 -13.02 8.69 1.39
N LYS A 575 -14.33 8.74 1.67
CA LYS A 575 -15.18 9.88 1.27
C LYS A 575 -14.76 11.17 1.98
N PRO A 576 -14.77 11.26 3.32
CA PRO A 576 -14.23 12.43 4.01
C PRO A 576 -12.72 12.59 3.80
N ALA A 577 -11.95 11.51 3.73
CA ALA A 577 -10.50 11.55 3.47
C ALA A 577 -10.17 12.32 2.17
N ALA A 578 -10.88 12.01 1.07
CA ALA A 578 -10.75 12.70 -0.20
C ALA A 578 -11.08 14.19 -0.10
N ARG A 579 -12.14 14.55 0.65
CA ARG A 579 -12.52 15.96 0.85
C ARG A 579 -11.48 16.74 1.64
N LEU A 580 -10.90 16.13 2.68
CA LEU A 580 -9.83 16.73 3.48
C LEU A 580 -8.57 16.94 2.63
N ALA A 581 -8.08 15.88 1.99
CA ALA A 581 -6.85 15.92 1.20
C ALA A 581 -6.91 16.93 0.05
N ARG A 582 -8.02 16.96 -0.71
CA ARG A 582 -8.21 17.92 -1.82
C ARG A 582 -8.27 19.38 -1.38
N ASN A 583 -8.43 19.65 -0.09
CA ASN A 583 -8.45 20.99 0.47
C ASN A 583 -7.22 21.29 1.35
N GLY A 584 -6.17 20.48 1.25
CA GLY A 584 -4.93 20.70 1.99
C GLY A 584 -5.08 20.50 3.51
N ILE A 585 -5.95 19.60 3.92
CA ILE A 585 -6.11 19.20 5.33
C ILE A 585 -5.59 17.76 5.46
N ASP A 586 -4.44 17.59 6.08
CA ASP A 586 -3.89 16.26 6.39
C ASP A 586 -4.65 15.61 7.56
N TYR A 587 -4.60 14.29 7.65
CA TYR A 587 -5.33 13.50 8.63
C TYR A 587 -4.59 12.21 8.98
N GLU A 588 -4.96 11.56 10.06
CA GLU A 588 -4.54 10.18 10.36
C GLU A 588 -5.76 9.29 10.48
N LEU A 589 -5.66 8.07 9.96
CA LEU A 589 -6.67 7.05 10.16
C LEU A 589 -6.50 6.47 11.57
N VAL A 590 -7.52 6.60 12.41
CA VAL A 590 -7.48 6.12 13.79
C VAL A 590 -8.45 4.96 13.97
N PRO A 591 -7.98 3.76 14.34
CA PRO A 591 -8.86 2.64 14.66
C PRO A 591 -9.45 2.80 16.07
N CYS A 592 -10.53 2.07 16.37
CA CYS A 592 -11.22 2.19 17.66
C CYS A 592 -10.30 1.88 18.87
N GLU A 593 -9.33 0.97 18.70
CA GLU A 593 -8.44 0.47 19.75
C GLU A 593 -7.52 1.53 20.34
N VAL A 594 -7.17 2.56 19.58
CA VAL A 594 -6.29 3.64 20.06
C VAL A 594 -7.07 4.76 20.74
N LEU A 595 -8.38 4.85 20.53
CA LEU A 595 -9.25 5.89 21.09
C LEU A 595 -9.74 5.51 22.49
N LYS A 596 -8.86 5.70 23.49
CA LYS A 596 -9.10 5.40 24.90
C LYS A 596 -9.45 6.66 25.72
N ALA A 597 -10.03 6.45 26.91
CA ALA A 597 -10.50 7.51 27.79
C ALA A 597 -9.44 8.59 28.15
N ASP A 598 -8.16 8.21 28.18
CA ASP A 598 -7.01 9.06 28.54
C ASP A 598 -6.38 9.80 27.35
N THR A 599 -6.94 9.66 26.15
CA THR A 599 -6.39 10.28 24.93
C THR A 599 -6.78 11.74 24.74
N ALA A 600 -7.82 12.23 25.43
CA ALA A 600 -8.22 13.64 25.36
C ALA A 600 -7.55 14.48 26.45
N LYS A 601 -6.88 15.56 26.04
CA LYS A 601 -6.25 16.52 26.94
C LYS A 601 -6.20 17.90 26.29
N ASP A 602 -6.41 18.95 27.07
CA ASP A 602 -6.26 20.35 26.64
C ASP A 602 -7.08 20.68 25.36
N GLY A 603 -8.27 20.10 25.20
CA GLY A 603 -9.14 20.28 24.02
C GLY A 603 -8.66 19.60 22.74
N ALA A 604 -7.71 18.67 22.82
CA ALA A 604 -7.13 17.93 21.70
C ALA A 604 -7.06 16.42 21.99
N LEU A 605 -6.92 15.62 20.94
CA LEU A 605 -6.55 14.20 21.09
C LEU A 605 -5.04 14.05 21.01
N HIS A 606 -4.48 13.24 21.90
CA HIS A 606 -3.06 12.92 21.97
C HIS A 606 -2.86 11.42 21.79
N LEU A 607 -2.22 11.02 20.68
CA LEU A 607 -1.94 9.62 20.36
C LEU A 607 -0.46 9.50 19.97
N ASN A 608 0.27 8.65 20.70
CA ASN A 608 1.69 8.33 20.45
C ASN A 608 2.60 9.54 20.13
N GLY A 609 2.47 10.64 20.89
CA GLY A 609 3.27 11.86 20.70
C GLY A 609 2.71 12.85 19.66
N MET A 610 1.67 12.48 18.93
CA MET A 610 0.94 13.35 18.01
C MET A 610 -0.22 14.05 18.72
N GLN A 611 -0.63 15.20 18.18
CA GLN A 611 -1.73 16.00 18.71
C GLN A 611 -2.71 16.37 17.58
N PHE A 612 -3.97 16.01 17.74
CA PHE A 612 -5.05 16.31 16.79
C PHE A 612 -6.01 17.35 17.35
N ARG A 613 -6.38 18.32 16.51
CA ARG A 613 -7.35 19.37 16.83
C ARG A 613 -8.79 18.93 16.68
N ALA A 614 -9.04 17.88 15.91
CA ALA A 614 -10.38 17.38 15.65
C ALA A 614 -10.41 15.86 15.46
N LEU A 615 -11.53 15.26 15.82
CA LEU A 615 -11.93 13.90 15.44
C LEU A 615 -13.06 14.00 14.40
N VAL A 616 -12.88 13.38 13.25
CA VAL A 616 -13.90 13.25 12.20
C VAL A 616 -14.38 11.80 12.17
N ILE A 617 -15.69 11.62 12.29
CA ILE A 617 -16.37 10.32 12.28
C ILE A 617 -17.30 10.30 11.06
N PRO A 618 -17.01 9.49 10.03
CA PRO A 618 -17.95 9.27 8.92
C PRO A 618 -19.30 8.72 9.42
N TYR A 619 -20.36 8.81 8.62
CA TYR A 619 -21.67 8.26 9.00
C TYR A 619 -21.55 6.77 9.33
N ALA A 620 -22.17 6.37 10.43
CA ALA A 620 -22.30 4.98 10.85
C ALA A 620 -23.66 4.84 11.56
N GLU A 621 -24.44 3.83 11.18
CA GLU A 621 -25.69 3.51 11.86
C GLU A 621 -25.42 3.07 13.31
N ALA A 622 -24.35 2.30 13.51
CA ALA A 622 -23.92 1.77 14.78
C ALA A 622 -22.41 1.93 14.97
N LEU A 623 -22.00 2.23 16.21
CA LEU A 623 -20.61 2.28 16.63
C LEU A 623 -20.44 1.55 17.98
N PRO A 624 -19.23 1.06 18.32
CA PRO A 624 -19.01 0.34 19.57
C PRO A 624 -19.35 1.20 20.78
N VAL A 625 -20.01 0.64 21.79
CA VAL A 625 -20.42 1.38 23.00
C VAL A 625 -19.22 2.05 23.68
N ALA A 626 -18.07 1.35 23.75
CA ALA A 626 -16.86 1.86 24.35
C ALA A 626 -16.30 3.09 23.61
N LEU A 627 -16.40 3.12 22.27
CA LEU A 627 -16.02 4.28 21.47
C LEU A 627 -16.93 5.46 21.77
N LEU A 628 -18.26 5.25 21.80
CA LEU A 628 -19.23 6.32 22.03
C LEU A 628 -19.08 6.94 23.42
N GLU A 629 -18.82 6.13 24.44
CA GLU A 629 -18.48 6.62 25.78
C GLU A 629 -17.21 7.49 25.78
N ASN A 630 -16.18 7.07 25.04
CA ASN A 630 -14.95 7.85 24.92
C ASN A 630 -15.18 9.16 24.14
N VAL A 631 -15.96 9.13 23.06
CA VAL A 631 -16.33 10.33 22.31
C VAL A 631 -17.05 11.34 23.19
N GLN A 632 -17.96 10.92 24.07
CA GLN A 632 -18.58 11.84 25.04
C GLN A 632 -17.53 12.46 25.96
N ARG A 633 -16.58 11.66 26.48
CA ARG A 633 -15.48 12.18 27.31
C ARG A 633 -14.62 13.19 26.54
N TYR A 634 -14.41 12.99 25.25
CA TYR A 634 -13.65 13.92 24.40
C TYR A 634 -14.40 15.25 24.22
N LEU A 635 -15.71 15.18 23.98
CA LEU A 635 -16.58 16.35 23.91
C LEU A 635 -16.56 17.13 25.23
N ASP A 636 -16.66 16.44 26.37
CA ASP A 636 -16.57 17.03 27.71
C ASP A 636 -15.20 17.68 27.97
N ALA A 637 -14.13 17.12 27.41
CA ALA A 637 -12.77 17.66 27.47
C ALA A 637 -12.52 18.80 26.46
N GLY A 638 -13.53 19.19 25.67
CA GLY A 638 -13.46 20.28 24.71
C GLY A 638 -12.85 19.91 23.34
N VAL A 639 -12.64 18.63 23.07
CA VAL A 639 -12.21 18.15 21.74
C VAL A 639 -13.32 18.39 20.74
N LYS A 640 -12.98 18.90 19.56
CA LYS A 640 -13.92 19.06 18.46
C LYS A 640 -14.17 17.71 17.78
N VAL A 641 -15.41 17.21 17.86
CA VAL A 641 -15.82 15.97 17.20
C VAL A 641 -16.89 16.27 16.14
N TYR A 642 -16.65 15.83 14.91
CA TYR A 642 -17.51 16.05 13.75
C TYR A 642 -18.04 14.72 13.24
N PHE A 643 -19.36 14.58 13.24
CA PHE A 643 -20.06 13.47 12.60
C PHE A 643 -20.51 13.89 11.20
N VAL A 644 -20.05 13.16 10.19
CA VAL A 644 -20.36 13.43 8.78
C VAL A 644 -21.56 12.61 8.36
N GLY A 645 -22.68 13.26 8.04
CA GLY A 645 -23.91 12.63 7.55
C GLY A 645 -24.95 12.34 8.64
N GLY A 646 -24.54 12.14 9.90
CA GLY A 646 -25.46 11.93 11.02
C GLY A 646 -24.79 11.30 12.24
N LEU A 647 -25.48 11.35 13.38
CA LEU A 647 -25.09 10.62 14.60
C LEU A 647 -25.50 9.13 14.48
N PRO A 648 -24.79 8.21 15.15
CA PRO A 648 -25.21 6.82 15.25
C PRO A 648 -26.54 6.71 16.00
N ILE A 649 -27.34 5.72 15.64
CA ILE A 649 -28.66 5.48 16.25
C ILE A 649 -28.65 4.33 17.26
N ARG A 650 -27.65 3.43 17.18
CA ARG A 650 -27.50 2.27 18.06
C ARG A 650 -26.03 1.94 18.37
N CYS A 651 -25.81 1.05 19.32
CA CYS A 651 -24.49 0.47 19.60
C CYS A 651 -24.28 -0.82 18.79
N CYS A 652 -23.03 -1.14 18.46
CA CYS A 652 -22.67 -2.42 17.81
C CYS A 652 -23.08 -3.64 18.65
N GLU A 653 -23.02 -3.51 19.98
CA GLU A 653 -23.41 -4.52 20.96
C GLU A 653 -24.93 -4.62 21.17
N GLY A 654 -25.71 -3.74 20.53
CA GLY A 654 -27.16 -3.62 20.64
C GLY A 654 -27.62 -2.51 21.58
N GLY A 655 -28.88 -2.09 21.42
CA GLY A 655 -29.48 -0.98 22.15
C GLY A 655 -29.18 0.40 21.55
N PRO A 656 -29.89 1.45 22.00
CA PRO A 656 -29.77 2.79 21.45
C PRO A 656 -28.41 3.42 21.75
N ALA A 657 -27.90 4.23 20.82
CA ALA A 657 -26.69 5.00 21.04
C ALA A 657 -26.89 6.02 22.17
N PRO A 658 -25.86 6.31 23.00
CA PRO A 658 -25.94 7.37 23.98
C PRO A 658 -26.12 8.73 23.32
N VAL A 659 -26.71 9.69 24.05
CA VAL A 659 -26.80 11.07 23.60
C VAL A 659 -25.41 11.69 23.63
N LEU A 660 -24.93 12.16 22.47
CA LEU A 660 -23.65 12.83 22.32
C LEU A 660 -23.82 14.34 22.38
N GLU A 661 -23.70 14.90 23.59
CA GLU A 661 -23.86 16.35 23.80
C GLU A 661 -22.69 17.12 23.16
N HIS A 662 -22.99 18.26 22.53
CA HIS A 662 -22.00 19.13 21.87
C HIS A 662 -21.32 18.55 20.61
N ALA A 663 -21.71 17.35 20.17
CA ALA A 663 -21.26 16.82 18.88
C ALA A 663 -21.70 17.72 17.71
N VAL A 664 -20.80 17.95 16.76
CA VAL A 664 -21.10 18.71 15.54
C VAL A 664 -21.52 17.74 14.45
N VAL A 665 -22.71 17.93 13.88
CA VAL A 665 -23.17 17.16 12.71
C VAL A 665 -23.03 18.03 11.46
N THR A 666 -22.36 17.52 10.43
CA THR A 666 -22.17 18.19 9.14
C THR A 666 -22.47 17.24 7.99
N THR A 667 -22.67 17.78 6.79
CA THR A 667 -22.68 16.98 5.56
C THR A 667 -21.26 16.79 5.02
N LEU A 668 -21.07 15.85 4.10
CA LEU A 668 -19.78 15.64 3.42
C LEU A 668 -19.34 16.88 2.62
N ASP A 669 -20.27 17.57 1.96
CA ASP A 669 -19.97 18.78 1.20
C ASP A 669 -19.62 19.98 2.08
N ALA A 670 -20.23 20.10 3.26
CA ALA A 670 -19.97 21.19 4.21
C ALA A 670 -18.82 20.92 5.18
N LEU A 671 -18.21 19.72 5.15
CA LEU A 671 -17.18 19.30 6.11
C LEU A 671 -16.01 20.28 6.17
N VAL A 672 -15.43 20.64 5.01
CA VAL A 672 -14.26 21.52 4.94
C VAL A 672 -14.59 22.94 5.40
N GLU A 673 -15.76 23.45 5.03
CA GLU A 673 -16.23 24.77 5.47
C GLU A 673 -16.39 24.81 7.00
N THR A 674 -17.00 23.76 7.57
CA THR A 674 -17.22 23.63 9.01
C THR A 674 -15.89 23.55 9.77
N LEU A 675 -14.94 22.73 9.32
CA LEU A 675 -13.59 22.64 9.91
C LEU A 675 -12.83 23.96 9.83
N THR A 676 -12.97 24.68 8.72
CA THR A 676 -12.31 25.98 8.50
C THR A 676 -12.88 27.06 9.42
N ALA A 677 -14.20 27.08 9.63
CA ALA A 677 -14.85 28.00 10.57
C ALA A 677 -14.32 27.85 12.01
N ASP A 678 -13.98 26.62 12.39
CA ASP A 678 -13.40 26.29 13.68
C ASP A 678 -11.84 26.36 13.71
N SER A 679 -11.21 26.87 12.63
CA SER A 679 -9.75 27.01 12.51
C SER A 679 -8.98 25.70 12.72
N ILE A 680 -9.55 24.58 12.28
CA ILE A 680 -8.91 23.25 12.38
C ILE A 680 -7.72 23.07 11.43
N PRO A 681 -7.78 23.49 10.14
CA PRO A 681 -6.66 23.34 9.22
C PRO A 681 -5.37 24.00 9.75
N ALA A 682 -4.24 23.30 9.61
CA ALA A 682 -2.93 23.82 10.00
C ALA A 682 -2.41 24.86 8.99
N LEU A 683 -2.64 24.57 7.72
CA LEU A 683 -2.12 25.32 6.59
C LEU A 683 -3.27 25.85 5.74
N HIS A 684 -3.06 27.01 5.12
CA HIS A 684 -4.01 27.63 4.20
C HIS A 684 -3.35 27.91 2.86
N LEU A 685 -4.09 27.65 1.79
CA LEU A 685 -3.66 27.85 0.41
C LEU A 685 -4.27 29.14 -0.16
N SER A 686 -3.48 29.95 -0.86
CA SER A 686 -3.97 31.17 -1.51
C SER A 686 -4.86 30.90 -2.73
N ALA A 687 -4.75 29.71 -3.31
CA ALA A 687 -5.54 29.23 -4.44
C ALA A 687 -5.85 27.74 -4.28
N ALA A 688 -6.99 27.31 -4.82
CA ALA A 688 -7.39 25.90 -4.82
C ALA A 688 -6.35 25.04 -5.55
N ALA A 689 -5.87 23.99 -4.88
CA ALA A 689 -4.88 23.06 -5.43
C ALA A 689 -5.23 21.62 -5.03
N PRO A 690 -6.27 21.02 -5.65
CA PRO A 690 -6.82 19.72 -5.24
C PRO A 690 -5.86 18.53 -5.40
N TYR A 691 -4.79 18.70 -6.18
CA TYR A 691 -3.73 17.71 -6.39
C TYR A 691 -2.42 18.03 -5.64
N LEU A 692 -2.41 19.08 -4.81
CA LEU A 692 -1.32 19.32 -3.88
C LEU A 692 -1.53 18.43 -2.66
N ARG A 693 -0.55 17.59 -2.34
CA ARG A 693 -0.45 16.93 -1.03
C ARG A 693 0.72 17.50 -0.27
N TYR A 694 0.64 17.43 1.05
CA TYR A 694 1.77 17.74 1.90
C TYR A 694 1.91 16.74 3.03
N TYR A 695 3.13 16.60 3.53
CA TYR A 695 3.48 15.89 4.75
C TYR A 695 4.23 16.86 5.67
N HIS A 696 3.89 16.88 6.95
CA HIS A 696 4.59 17.66 7.96
C HIS A 696 5.16 16.70 9.03
N ALA A 697 6.48 16.72 9.18
CA ALA A 697 7.19 16.00 10.24
C ALA A 697 7.88 16.97 11.19
N ARG A 698 7.76 16.71 12.48
CA ARG A 698 8.56 17.35 13.53
C ARG A 698 9.75 16.45 13.84
N GLN A 699 10.95 16.94 13.54
CA GLN A 699 12.19 16.37 14.04
C GLN A 699 12.49 16.93 15.44
N ALA A 700 13.54 16.41 16.08
CA ALA A 700 13.95 16.85 17.42
C ALA A 700 14.27 18.36 17.49
N ASP A 701 14.69 18.95 16.39
CA ASP A 701 15.35 20.25 16.29
C ASP A 701 14.86 21.11 15.10
N GLY A 702 13.69 20.79 14.56
CA GLY A 702 13.03 21.58 13.52
C GLY A 702 11.90 20.84 12.80
N ASP A 703 11.34 21.51 11.80
CA ASP A 703 10.18 21.02 11.04
C ASP A 703 10.55 20.76 9.59
N VAL A 704 10.01 19.69 9.02
CA VAL A 704 10.11 19.34 7.60
C VAL A 704 8.72 19.36 6.98
N TYR A 705 8.58 20.07 5.87
CA TYR A 705 7.38 20.06 5.04
C TYR A 705 7.72 19.51 3.66
N PHE A 706 7.01 18.48 3.21
CA PHE A 706 7.16 17.91 1.87
C PHE A 706 5.89 18.12 1.07
N PHE A 707 5.99 18.81 -0.06
CA PHE A 707 4.87 19.10 -0.95
C PHE A 707 5.06 18.37 -2.28
N THR A 708 4.00 17.77 -2.83
CA THR A 708 4.03 17.09 -4.13
C THR A 708 2.83 17.49 -4.97
N ASN A 709 3.07 17.64 -6.28
CA ASN A 709 2.02 17.74 -7.29
C ASN A 709 1.69 16.35 -7.84
N GLU A 710 0.57 15.78 -7.39
CA GLU A 710 0.10 14.47 -7.87
C GLU A 710 -0.64 14.58 -9.21
N GLY A 711 -0.96 15.79 -9.65
CA GLY A 711 -1.75 16.07 -10.84
C GLY A 711 -0.94 16.06 -12.14
N THR A 712 -1.65 16.13 -13.26
CA THR A 712 -1.06 16.16 -14.60
C THR A 712 -0.84 17.58 -15.13
N GLN A 713 -1.16 18.61 -14.34
CA GLN A 713 -1.02 20.02 -14.68
C GLN A 713 -0.10 20.73 -13.68
N PRO A 714 0.62 21.80 -14.10
CA PRO A 714 1.35 22.64 -13.16
C PRO A 714 0.42 23.27 -12.12
N LEU A 715 0.89 23.43 -10.89
CA LEU A 715 0.18 24.15 -9.83
C LEU A 715 0.96 25.37 -9.36
N CYS A 716 0.24 26.40 -8.92
CA CYS A 716 0.80 27.62 -8.33
C CYS A 716 -0.08 28.08 -7.17
N THR A 717 0.48 28.10 -5.96
CA THR A 717 -0.23 28.53 -4.74
C THR A 717 0.77 28.95 -3.67
N THR A 718 0.36 29.79 -2.73
CA THR A 718 1.16 30.14 -1.55
C THR A 718 0.59 29.44 -0.33
N VAL A 719 1.45 28.80 0.45
CA VAL A 719 1.09 28.14 1.71
C VAL A 719 1.34 29.10 2.87
N THR A 720 0.37 29.24 3.75
CA THR A 720 0.45 30.04 4.99
C THR A 720 0.04 29.18 6.19
N GLY A 721 0.39 29.59 7.41
CA GLY A 721 0.15 28.81 8.64
C GLY A 721 1.28 27.86 9.04
N ALA A 722 2.28 27.66 8.17
CA ALA A 722 3.51 26.95 8.51
C ALA A 722 4.26 27.66 9.63
N LYS A 723 5.09 26.91 10.37
CA LYS A 723 5.89 27.45 11.46
C LYS A 723 6.75 28.64 10.98
N PRO A 724 6.75 29.77 11.71
CA PRO A 724 7.59 30.91 11.37
C PRO A 724 9.07 30.57 11.60
N GLY A 725 9.93 30.99 10.67
CA GLY A 725 11.38 30.77 10.79
C GLY A 725 12.11 31.00 9.47
N ALA A 726 13.43 30.85 9.49
CA ALA A 726 14.21 30.81 8.25
C ALA A 726 13.92 29.49 7.53
N ALA A 727 13.51 29.58 6.27
CA ALA A 727 13.17 28.43 5.45
C ALA A 727 14.30 28.08 4.48
N PHE A 728 14.48 26.77 4.28
CA PHE A 728 15.45 26.20 3.35
C PHE A 728 14.77 25.16 2.48
N VAL A 729 15.27 24.95 1.26
CA VAL A 729 14.83 23.87 0.37
C VAL A 729 15.92 22.81 0.28
N TYR A 730 15.53 21.55 0.50
CA TYR A 730 16.38 20.38 0.30
C TYR A 730 16.11 19.73 -1.06
N ASP A 731 17.13 19.68 -1.93
CA ASP A 731 17.12 18.91 -3.18
C ASP A 731 17.75 17.55 -2.91
N ALA A 732 16.90 16.52 -2.79
CA ALA A 732 17.34 15.16 -2.52
C ALA A 732 18.03 14.48 -3.72
N PHE A 733 17.87 14.94 -4.96
CA PHE A 733 18.63 14.40 -6.09
C PHE A 733 20.08 14.88 -6.03
N ALA A 734 20.27 16.19 -5.88
CA ALA A 734 21.60 16.81 -5.79
C ALA A 734 22.25 16.66 -4.40
N ASN A 735 21.47 16.28 -3.38
CA ASN A 735 21.86 16.25 -1.97
C ASN A 735 22.41 17.59 -1.50
N VAL A 736 21.64 18.66 -1.70
CA VAL A 736 22.00 20.03 -1.32
C VAL A 736 20.84 20.74 -0.63
N VAL A 737 21.18 21.61 0.30
CA VAL A 737 20.23 22.55 0.91
C VAL A 737 20.50 23.94 0.36
N THR A 738 19.46 24.75 0.16
CA THR A 738 19.56 26.16 -0.24
C THR A 738 18.63 27.03 0.60
N ALA A 739 19.08 28.23 0.97
CA ALA A 739 18.23 29.18 1.69
C ALA A 739 17.13 29.72 0.75
N ALA A 740 15.88 29.72 1.21
CA ALA A 740 14.73 30.08 0.39
C ALA A 740 13.67 30.78 1.26
N PRO A 741 13.76 32.12 1.45
CA PRO A 741 12.79 32.87 2.25
C PRO A 741 11.34 32.71 1.77
N ASP A 742 11.15 32.57 0.46
CA ASP A 742 9.85 32.38 -0.18
C ASP A 742 9.55 30.90 -0.49
N ALA A 743 10.13 29.95 0.24
CA ALA A 743 10.01 28.51 -0.06
C ALA A 743 8.56 28.01 -0.17
N PHE A 744 7.64 28.63 0.59
CA PHE A 744 6.22 28.30 0.62
C PHE A 744 5.38 28.94 -0.51
N ALA A 745 5.99 29.75 -1.37
CA ALA A 745 5.42 30.14 -2.66
C ALA A 745 5.67 29.01 -3.67
N LEU A 746 4.69 28.13 -3.82
CA LEU A 746 4.81 26.91 -4.61
C LEU A 746 4.49 27.20 -6.07
N THR A 747 5.39 26.75 -6.95
CA THR A 747 5.13 26.56 -8.38
C THR A 747 5.77 25.22 -8.70
N LEU A 748 4.93 24.20 -8.93
CA LEU A 748 5.35 22.81 -9.12
C LEU A 748 4.82 22.31 -10.46
N ALA A 749 5.72 21.85 -11.32
CA ALA A 749 5.35 21.10 -12.52
C ALA A 749 4.71 19.74 -12.15
N PRO A 750 4.05 19.04 -13.09
CA PRO A 750 3.70 17.64 -12.88
C PRO A 750 4.96 16.84 -12.51
N TYR A 751 4.85 15.88 -11.57
CA TYR A 751 5.97 15.09 -11.02
C TYR A 751 6.95 15.85 -10.11
N GLU A 752 6.78 17.17 -9.93
CA GLU A 752 7.66 17.97 -9.09
C GLU A 752 7.21 17.94 -7.61
N SER A 753 8.18 17.84 -6.72
CA SER A 753 8.01 17.95 -5.29
C SER A 753 9.02 18.90 -4.65
N ARG A 754 8.71 19.37 -3.44
CA ARG A 754 9.52 20.35 -2.70
C ARG A 754 9.60 19.98 -1.23
N CYS A 755 10.81 19.76 -0.75
CA CYS A 755 11.11 19.54 0.67
C CYS A 755 11.63 20.84 1.28
N ILE A 756 10.91 21.37 2.27
CA ILE A 756 11.19 22.62 2.97
C ILE A 756 11.58 22.30 4.41
N LEU A 757 12.69 22.86 4.87
CA LEU A 757 13.22 22.72 6.22
C LEU A 757 13.04 24.03 6.98
N VAL A 758 12.55 23.95 8.22
CA VAL A 758 12.41 25.08 9.15
C VAL A 758 13.06 24.71 10.50
N PRO A 759 14.40 24.84 10.62
CA PRO A 759 15.13 24.50 11.83
C PRO A 759 14.74 25.39 13.02
N ASP A 760 14.84 24.86 14.23
CA ASP A 760 14.69 25.66 15.47
C ASP A 760 15.85 26.66 15.62
N ASP A 761 17.07 26.25 15.25
CA ASP A 761 18.26 27.12 15.16
C ASP A 761 18.82 27.13 13.72
N PRO A 762 18.51 28.16 12.92
CA PRO A 762 18.96 28.23 11.53
C PRO A 762 20.47 28.43 11.39
N THR A 763 21.19 28.80 12.44
CA THR A 763 22.65 29.01 12.38
C THR A 763 23.44 27.69 12.36
N ALA A 764 22.81 26.60 12.79
CA ALA A 764 23.42 25.27 12.82
C ALA A 764 23.31 24.53 11.48
N LEU A 765 22.44 24.97 10.57
CA LEU A 765 22.32 24.43 9.21
C LEU A 765 23.34 25.12 8.29
N GLN A 766 24.51 24.52 8.12
CA GLN A 766 25.57 25.09 7.28
C GLN A 766 25.28 24.88 5.78
N VAL A 767 24.73 25.92 5.15
CA VAL A 767 24.29 25.91 3.76
C VAL A 767 25.40 26.40 2.82
N GLN A 768 25.73 25.58 1.82
CA GLN A 768 26.67 25.95 0.76
C GLN A 768 25.98 26.82 -0.29
N ALA A 769 26.67 27.84 -0.80
CA ALA A 769 26.21 28.59 -1.96
C ALA A 769 26.24 27.70 -3.22
N VAL A 770 25.08 27.18 -3.61
CA VAL A 770 24.86 26.59 -4.94
C VAL A 770 24.28 27.68 -5.83
N ALA A 771 24.81 27.83 -7.04
CA ALA A 771 24.23 28.75 -8.02
C ALA A 771 22.79 28.30 -8.32
N ALA A 772 21.81 29.00 -7.78
CA ALA A 772 20.42 28.76 -8.09
C ALA A 772 20.19 28.98 -9.59
N LEU A 773 19.40 28.10 -10.22
CA LEU A 773 18.96 28.34 -11.58
C LEU A 773 18.16 29.64 -11.60
N PRO A 774 18.48 30.61 -12.48
CA PRO A 774 17.70 31.83 -12.60
C PRO A 774 16.23 31.48 -12.86
N ALA A 775 15.35 32.02 -12.01
CA ALA A 775 13.91 31.86 -12.08
C ALA A 775 13.26 33.26 -12.08
N GLY A 776 12.27 33.48 -12.95
CA GLY A 776 11.55 34.76 -13.05
C GLY A 776 12.33 35.93 -13.67
N VAL A 777 13.58 35.72 -14.11
CA VAL A 777 14.37 36.72 -14.83
C VAL A 777 14.10 36.59 -16.34
N PRO A 778 13.86 37.68 -17.09
CA PRO A 778 13.80 37.62 -18.55
C PRO A 778 15.10 37.05 -19.11
N ALA A 779 15.00 36.00 -19.93
CA ALA A 779 16.14 35.38 -20.58
C ALA A 779 16.01 35.51 -22.10
N ASP A 780 17.14 35.65 -22.79
CA ASP A 780 17.17 35.47 -24.24
C ASP A 780 17.18 33.97 -24.54
N CYS A 781 16.24 33.52 -25.37
CA CYS A 781 16.05 32.11 -25.69
C CYS A 781 16.67 31.76 -27.04
N ILE A 782 17.52 30.73 -27.06
CA ILE A 782 17.98 30.07 -28.29
C ILE A 782 17.20 28.76 -28.41
N HIS A 783 16.42 28.64 -29.48
CA HIS A 783 15.59 27.47 -29.76
C HIS A 783 16.31 26.54 -30.73
N LEU A 784 16.49 25.28 -30.33
CA LEU A 784 17.19 24.26 -31.10
C LEU A 784 16.18 23.22 -31.59
N THR A 785 16.07 23.07 -32.92
CA THR A 785 15.10 22.16 -33.56
C THR A 785 15.71 21.14 -34.51
N ALA A 786 16.79 21.52 -35.20
CA ALA A 786 17.51 20.63 -36.12
C ALA A 786 18.69 19.95 -35.40
N CYS A 787 18.82 18.63 -35.56
CA CYS A 787 19.84 17.84 -34.90
C CYS A 787 20.18 16.58 -35.70
N THR A 788 21.14 15.79 -35.20
CA THR A 788 21.27 14.38 -35.57
C THR A 788 20.88 13.49 -34.40
N VAL A 789 20.26 12.34 -34.66
CA VAL A 789 19.98 11.32 -33.65
C VAL A 789 20.70 10.01 -33.97
N SER A 790 21.39 9.44 -32.99
CA SER A 790 21.96 8.09 -33.05
C SER A 790 21.22 7.19 -32.07
N LEU A 791 20.96 5.94 -32.45
CA LEU A 791 20.21 4.98 -31.65
C LEU A 791 21.10 3.82 -31.23
N ALA A 792 21.04 3.42 -29.96
CA ALA A 792 21.64 2.20 -29.43
C ALA A 792 20.50 1.29 -28.95
N ASP A 793 20.49 0.05 -29.41
CA ASP A 793 19.38 -0.88 -29.23
C ASP A 793 19.48 -1.66 -27.91
N ALA A 794 18.34 -1.90 -27.23
CA ALA A 794 18.30 -2.64 -25.97
C ALA A 794 18.77 -4.12 -26.09
N ASP A 795 18.63 -4.75 -27.26
CA ASP A 795 19.01 -6.15 -27.48
C ASP A 795 20.54 -6.34 -27.48
N THR A 796 21.29 -5.24 -27.66
CA THR A 796 22.76 -5.22 -27.56
C THR A 796 23.24 -4.69 -26.21
N GLY A 797 22.35 -4.56 -25.22
CA GLY A 797 22.64 -3.90 -23.94
C GLY A 797 22.95 -2.41 -24.11
N CYS A 798 22.49 -1.78 -25.20
CA CYS A 798 22.80 -0.41 -25.59
C CYS A 798 24.31 -0.13 -25.71
N ALA A 799 25.11 -1.11 -26.12
CA ALA A 799 26.57 -1.01 -26.16
C ALA A 799 27.10 -0.13 -27.31
N GLU A 800 26.42 -0.12 -28.46
CA GLU A 800 26.88 0.56 -29.68
C GLU A 800 25.79 1.45 -30.29
N TYR A 801 26.18 2.63 -30.75
CA TYR A 801 25.31 3.57 -31.44
C TYR A 801 25.40 3.39 -32.96
N GLY A 802 24.23 3.31 -33.60
CA GLY A 802 24.11 3.34 -35.05
C GLY A 802 24.47 4.70 -35.67
N ALA A 803 24.51 4.72 -37.01
CA ALA A 803 24.82 5.91 -37.79
C ALA A 803 23.88 7.08 -37.46
N PRO A 804 24.38 8.33 -37.33
CA PRO A 804 23.55 9.49 -37.04
C PRO A 804 22.54 9.76 -38.17
N LEU A 805 21.27 9.94 -37.79
CA LEU A 805 20.17 10.29 -38.68
C LEU A 805 19.86 11.79 -38.54
N PRO A 806 19.84 12.58 -39.64
CA PRO A 806 19.48 13.99 -39.57
C PRO A 806 17.98 14.17 -39.30
N LEU A 807 17.64 15.09 -38.40
CA LEU A 807 16.29 15.51 -38.08
C LEU A 807 16.17 17.03 -38.29
N GLU A 808 15.26 17.45 -39.15
CA GLU A 808 14.92 18.88 -39.32
C GLU A 808 14.07 19.42 -38.16
N LYS A 809 13.32 18.53 -37.52
CA LYS A 809 12.48 18.80 -36.36
C LYS A 809 12.43 17.58 -35.45
N LEU A 810 12.22 17.82 -34.16
CA LEU A 810 12.05 16.76 -33.19
C LEU A 810 10.74 16.00 -33.43
N VAL A 811 10.85 14.67 -33.43
CA VAL A 811 9.74 13.73 -33.57
C VAL A 811 9.93 12.61 -32.57
N SER A 812 8.83 12.01 -32.14
CA SER A 812 8.92 10.81 -31.29
C SER A 812 9.57 9.66 -32.04
N LEU A 813 10.42 8.90 -31.33
CA LEU A 813 11.27 7.86 -31.91
C LEU A 813 10.51 6.81 -32.71
N HIS A 814 9.31 6.42 -32.28
CA HIS A 814 8.47 5.44 -32.99
C HIS A 814 8.03 5.87 -34.40
N ARG A 815 8.19 7.15 -34.75
CA ARG A 815 7.88 7.69 -36.08
C ARG A 815 9.08 7.68 -37.02
N LEU A 816 10.28 7.39 -36.52
CA LEU A 816 11.45 7.21 -37.37
C LEU A 816 11.32 5.89 -38.16
N PRO A 817 11.78 5.84 -39.42
CA PRO A 817 11.74 4.62 -40.22
C PRO A 817 12.39 3.43 -39.48
N GLY A 818 11.66 2.31 -39.38
CA GLY A 818 12.13 1.09 -38.71
C GLY A 818 12.11 1.12 -37.17
N CYS A 819 11.66 2.21 -36.53
CA CYS A 819 11.77 2.39 -35.08
C CYS A 819 10.44 2.18 -34.32
N ILE A 820 9.41 1.56 -34.94
CA ILE A 820 8.07 1.45 -34.34
C ILE A 820 8.07 0.75 -32.97
N ALA A 821 8.90 -0.29 -32.82
CA ALA A 821 9.09 -1.07 -31.60
C ALA A 821 10.46 -0.80 -30.95
N PHE A 822 11.08 0.35 -31.26
CA PHE A 822 12.38 0.71 -30.70
C PHE A 822 12.29 0.82 -29.17
N ALA A 823 13.22 0.16 -28.51
CA ALA A 823 13.61 0.39 -27.13
C ALA A 823 15.13 0.40 -27.05
N GLY A 824 15.68 1.29 -26.24
CA GLY A 824 17.12 1.57 -26.16
C GLY A 824 17.44 3.00 -25.76
N ARG A 825 18.62 3.49 -26.16
CA ARG A 825 19.10 4.86 -25.92
C ARG A 825 19.12 5.66 -27.21
N ALA A 826 18.65 6.90 -27.15
CA ALA A 826 18.69 7.84 -28.27
C ALA A 826 19.56 9.05 -27.91
N ARG A 827 20.65 9.25 -28.68
CA ARG A 827 21.56 10.39 -28.50
C ARG A 827 21.28 11.44 -29.57
N TYR A 828 20.80 12.59 -29.13
CA TYR A 828 20.58 13.77 -29.95
C TYR A 828 21.79 14.69 -29.88
N ALA A 829 22.27 15.19 -31.02
CA ALA A 829 23.39 16.14 -31.09
C ALA A 829 22.96 17.41 -31.82
N PHE A 830 23.06 18.54 -31.13
CA PHE A 830 22.74 19.88 -31.62
C PHE A 830 24.02 20.71 -31.73
N ARG A 831 24.18 21.40 -32.86
CA ARG A 831 25.27 22.36 -33.07
C ARG A 831 24.70 23.76 -33.15
N PHE A 832 25.28 24.70 -32.42
CA PHE A 832 24.86 26.10 -32.41
C PHE A 832 26.06 27.01 -32.16
N THR A 833 25.93 28.29 -32.48
CA THR A 833 27.04 29.25 -32.36
C THR A 833 26.68 30.36 -31.39
N LEU A 834 27.60 30.70 -30.49
CA LEU A 834 27.46 31.83 -29.57
C LEU A 834 28.51 32.89 -29.87
N ASN A 835 28.12 34.16 -29.77
CA ASN A 835 29.08 35.26 -29.70
C ASN A 835 29.65 35.40 -28.27
N GLU A 836 30.69 36.23 -28.12
CA GLU A 836 31.39 36.41 -26.84
C GLU A 836 30.46 36.93 -25.73
N ALA A 837 29.53 37.83 -26.06
CA ALA A 837 28.57 38.36 -25.09
C ALA A 837 27.55 37.30 -24.64
N GLN A 838 27.14 36.40 -25.53
CA GLN A 838 26.22 35.30 -25.22
C GLN A 838 26.89 34.21 -24.38
N ALA A 839 28.12 33.82 -24.74
CA ALA A 839 28.85 32.76 -24.05
C ALA A 839 29.23 33.12 -22.60
N ALA A 840 29.34 34.41 -22.27
CA ALA A 840 29.65 34.88 -20.93
C ALA A 840 28.44 34.91 -19.97
N ARG A 841 27.22 34.69 -20.47
CA ARG A 841 25.99 34.80 -19.68
C ARG A 841 25.69 33.51 -18.90
N PRO A 842 25.08 33.62 -17.69
CA PRO A 842 24.47 32.47 -17.05
C PRO A 842 23.45 31.80 -17.99
N ALA A 843 23.52 30.48 -18.11
CA ALA A 843 22.75 29.73 -19.08
C ALA A 843 22.08 28.51 -18.46
N VAL A 844 20.81 28.31 -18.80
CA VAL A 844 20.02 27.13 -18.41
C VAL A 844 19.48 26.45 -19.65
N LEU A 845 19.65 25.13 -19.72
CA LEU A 845 18.97 24.30 -20.71
C LEU A 845 17.61 23.86 -20.16
N ALA A 846 16.55 24.05 -20.94
CA ALA A 846 15.22 23.53 -20.67
C ALA A 846 14.76 22.65 -21.84
N LEU A 847 14.17 21.49 -21.53
CA LEU A 847 13.69 20.53 -22.52
C LEU A 847 12.50 19.72 -21.98
N THR A 848 11.92 18.88 -22.85
CA THR A 848 10.97 17.83 -22.45
C THR A 848 11.40 16.50 -23.04
N ALA A 849 11.55 15.47 -22.20
CA ALA A 849 11.97 14.13 -22.60
C ALA A 849 11.01 13.04 -22.10
N GLN A 850 11.11 11.88 -22.72
CA GLN A 850 10.51 10.62 -22.28
C GLN A 850 11.52 9.48 -22.51
N GLU A 851 12.11 8.86 -21.48
CA GLU A 851 11.86 9.01 -20.03
C GLU A 851 12.89 9.93 -19.35
N GLY A 852 14.10 9.44 -19.10
CA GLY A 852 15.20 10.20 -18.50
C GLY A 852 16.07 10.88 -19.54
N ALA A 853 16.77 11.96 -19.17
CA ALA A 853 17.69 12.67 -20.05
C ALA A 853 19.03 13.00 -19.36
N ILE A 854 20.12 12.67 -20.06
CA ILE A 854 21.50 12.98 -19.68
C ILE A 854 22.04 14.03 -20.65
N VAL A 855 22.63 15.10 -20.11
CA VAL A 855 23.05 16.26 -20.91
C VAL A 855 24.57 16.42 -20.85
N ARG A 856 25.19 16.57 -22.03
CA ARG A 856 26.60 16.98 -22.16
C ARG A 856 26.72 18.18 -23.07
N VAL A 857 27.57 19.14 -22.69
CA VAL A 857 27.87 20.32 -23.51
C VAL A 857 29.37 20.40 -23.71
N ASN A 858 29.82 20.37 -24.96
CA ASN A 858 31.23 20.35 -25.34
C ASN A 858 32.03 19.26 -24.60
N GLY A 859 31.41 18.08 -24.43
CA GLY A 859 31.98 16.94 -23.70
C GLY A 859 31.87 17.03 -22.16
N SER A 860 31.44 18.16 -21.60
CA SER A 860 31.26 18.32 -20.15
C SER A 860 29.89 17.78 -19.70
N ASP A 861 29.88 16.90 -18.71
CA ASP A 861 28.65 16.37 -18.11
C ASP A 861 27.91 17.44 -17.33
N CYS A 862 26.66 17.69 -17.70
CA CYS A 862 25.77 18.67 -17.07
C CYS A 862 24.70 18.01 -16.19
N GLY A 863 24.76 16.69 -16.04
CA GLY A 863 23.92 15.91 -15.15
C GLY A 863 22.80 15.12 -15.84
N VAL A 864 22.02 14.44 -15.00
CA VAL A 864 20.90 13.57 -15.38
C VAL A 864 19.62 14.00 -14.69
N ARG A 865 18.49 13.90 -15.38
CA ARG A 865 17.15 14.08 -14.82
C ARG A 865 16.25 12.93 -15.26
N ILE A 866 15.56 12.31 -14.31
CA ILE A 866 14.65 11.18 -14.56
C ILE A 866 13.18 11.61 -14.62
N CYS A 867 12.86 12.84 -14.20
CA CYS A 867 11.52 13.39 -14.18
C CYS A 867 11.53 14.90 -14.47
N PRO A 868 10.39 15.48 -14.86
CA PRO A 868 10.22 16.92 -14.93
C PRO A 868 10.46 17.61 -13.56
N PRO A 869 10.83 18.90 -13.57
CA PRO A 869 11.23 19.69 -14.73
C PRO A 869 12.65 19.35 -15.21
N TYR A 870 12.83 19.14 -16.52
CA TYR A 870 14.15 18.86 -17.12
C TYR A 870 14.92 20.17 -17.37
N ARG A 871 15.51 20.71 -16.30
CA ARG A 871 16.37 21.90 -16.35
C ARG A 871 17.80 21.59 -15.89
N TYR A 872 18.77 22.15 -16.61
CA TYR A 872 20.20 21.92 -16.39
C TYR A 872 20.97 23.24 -16.39
N ALA A 873 21.86 23.42 -15.41
CA ALA A 873 22.79 24.53 -15.41
C ALA A 873 23.93 24.25 -16.41
N ILE A 874 24.12 25.12 -17.40
CA ILE A 874 25.13 24.91 -18.47
C ILE A 874 26.10 26.08 -18.64
N SER A 875 26.03 27.11 -17.79
CA SER A 875 26.83 28.35 -17.88
C SER A 875 28.35 28.10 -18.04
N GLY A 876 28.90 27.13 -17.31
CA GLY A 876 30.34 26.83 -17.32
C GLY A 876 30.81 25.97 -18.48
N SER A 877 29.89 25.44 -19.30
CA SER A 877 30.20 24.47 -20.35
C SER A 877 30.15 25.08 -21.75
N LEU A 878 29.70 26.33 -21.88
CA LEU A 878 29.56 27.07 -23.14
C LEU A 878 30.84 27.85 -23.47
N HIS A 879 31.10 28.06 -24.76
CA HIS A 879 32.19 28.93 -25.21
C HIS A 879 31.81 29.74 -26.46
N THR A 880 32.59 30.79 -26.75
CA THR A 880 32.45 31.56 -27.99
C THR A 880 32.70 30.65 -29.21
N GLY A 881 31.92 30.82 -30.27
CA GLY A 881 31.99 29.99 -31.47
C GLY A 881 31.00 28.82 -31.44
N GLU A 882 31.34 27.74 -32.16
CA GLU A 882 30.48 26.55 -32.28
C GLU A 882 30.49 25.73 -30.99
N ASN A 883 29.30 25.40 -30.48
CA ASN A 883 29.09 24.53 -29.34
C ASN A 883 28.36 23.26 -29.78
N LEU A 884 28.67 22.15 -29.11
CA LEU A 884 27.99 20.87 -29.26
C LEU A 884 27.20 20.55 -27.99
N LEU A 885 25.88 20.42 -28.13
CA LEU A 885 24.99 19.91 -27.08
C LEU A 885 24.58 18.48 -27.44
N GLU A 886 24.88 17.54 -26.55
CA GLU A 886 24.45 16.15 -26.64
C GLU A 886 23.43 15.84 -25.56
N ILE A 887 22.29 15.27 -25.95
CA ILE A 887 21.23 14.84 -25.04
C ILE A 887 20.97 13.36 -25.29
N GLU A 888 21.24 12.53 -24.30
CA GLU A 888 20.94 11.09 -24.34
C GLU A 888 19.64 10.82 -23.60
N VAL A 889 18.68 10.18 -24.27
CA VAL A 889 17.37 9.83 -23.73
C VAL A 889 17.23 8.31 -23.67
N ASN A 890 16.97 7.78 -22.48
CA ASN A 890 16.78 6.34 -22.26
C ASN A 890 15.28 6.02 -22.23
N THR A 891 14.86 5.07 -23.06
CA THR A 891 13.44 4.70 -23.27
C THR A 891 13.02 3.51 -22.41
N THR A 892 11.71 3.25 -22.29
CA THR A 892 11.16 2.03 -21.67
C THR A 892 11.25 0.84 -22.63
N LEU A 893 11.13 -0.38 -22.08
CA LEU A 893 10.98 -1.61 -22.87
C LEU A 893 9.55 -1.82 -23.39
N GLY A 894 8.55 -1.05 -22.91
CA GLY A 894 7.13 -1.27 -23.17
C GLY A 894 6.75 -1.37 -24.66
N ARG A 895 7.34 -0.56 -25.54
CA ARG A 895 7.06 -0.65 -27.00
C ARG A 895 7.62 -1.92 -27.65
N ARG A 896 8.71 -2.46 -27.10
CA ARG A 896 9.31 -3.71 -27.57
C ARG A 896 8.54 -4.91 -27.07
N MET A 897 8.17 -4.90 -25.80
CA MET A 897 7.56 -6.05 -25.12
C MET A 897 6.05 -6.16 -25.36
N ASN A 898 5.32 -5.04 -25.39
CA ASN A 898 3.85 -4.97 -25.51
C ASN A 898 3.14 -6.01 -24.61
N ASP A 899 3.53 -6.04 -23.34
CA ASP A 899 3.01 -7.00 -22.37
C ASP A 899 1.55 -6.72 -21.98
N PHE A 900 0.91 -7.73 -21.39
CA PHE A 900 -0.49 -7.68 -20.98
C PHE A 900 -0.77 -6.57 -19.96
N LEU A 901 0.14 -6.29 -19.03
CA LEU A 901 -0.06 -5.30 -17.97
C LEU A 901 0.03 -3.87 -18.53
N GLY A 902 0.92 -3.65 -19.48
CA GLY A 902 1.10 -2.37 -20.17
C GLY A 902 -0.14 -1.81 -20.88
N GLN A 903 -1.17 -2.63 -21.16
CA GLN A 903 -2.41 -2.16 -21.81
C GLN A 903 -3.23 -1.17 -20.96
N TYR A 904 -3.04 -1.20 -19.64
CA TYR A 904 -3.76 -0.33 -18.70
C TYR A 904 -3.06 1.01 -18.48
N MET A 905 -1.89 1.21 -19.08
CA MET A 905 -1.12 2.45 -19.00
C MET A 905 -1.06 3.18 -20.36
N PRO A 906 -0.93 4.52 -20.36
CA PRO A 906 -0.73 5.25 -21.60
C PRO A 906 0.66 4.99 -22.20
N THR A 907 0.73 4.51 -23.45
CA THR A 907 2.01 4.43 -24.18
C THR A 907 2.43 5.80 -24.70
N GLU A 908 3.29 6.48 -23.95
CA GLU A 908 3.70 7.83 -24.29
C GLU A 908 4.64 7.95 -25.51
N PRO A 909 4.75 9.14 -26.12
CA PRO A 909 5.75 9.42 -27.15
C PRO A 909 7.17 9.41 -26.54
N GLN A 910 8.02 8.49 -26.99
CA GLN A 910 9.42 8.35 -26.56
C GLN A 910 10.35 9.37 -27.26
N GLY A 911 11.45 9.75 -26.58
CA GLY A 911 12.45 10.70 -27.07
C GLY A 911 12.22 12.14 -26.59
N LEU A 912 12.77 13.12 -27.30
CA LEU A 912 12.49 14.55 -27.05
C LEU A 912 11.11 14.94 -27.60
N LYS A 913 10.24 15.52 -26.76
CA LYS A 913 8.83 15.81 -27.10
C LYS A 913 8.58 17.21 -27.68
N SER A 914 9.39 18.19 -27.29
CA SER A 914 9.21 19.62 -27.61
C SER A 914 10.51 20.25 -28.09
N GLU A 915 10.51 21.56 -28.34
CA GLU A 915 11.74 22.31 -28.52
C GLU A 915 12.71 22.18 -27.33
N VAL A 916 13.99 22.30 -27.65
CA VAL A 916 15.09 22.41 -26.68
C VAL A 916 15.50 23.88 -26.64
N THR A 917 15.48 24.47 -25.45
CA THR A 917 15.71 25.91 -25.29
C THR A 917 16.90 26.16 -24.38
N ILE A 918 17.85 26.96 -24.86
CA ILE A 918 18.91 27.55 -24.03
C ILE A 918 18.46 28.94 -23.62
N GLN A 919 18.31 29.16 -22.32
CA GLN A 919 17.95 30.43 -21.71
C GLN A 919 19.21 31.14 -21.22
N LEU A 920 19.56 32.27 -21.84
CA LEU A 920 20.70 33.11 -21.45
C LEU A 920 20.17 34.26 -20.59
N PHE A 921 20.71 34.41 -19.38
CA PHE A 921 20.28 35.42 -18.40
C PHE A 921 21.20 36.65 -18.42
#